data_AF-A0A7R8WK52-F1
#
_entry.id   AF-A0A7R8WK52-F1
#
_cell.length_a   1.000
_cell.length_b   1.000
_cell.length_c   1.000
_cell.angle_alpha   90.00
_cell.angle_beta   90.00
_cell.angle_gamma   90.00
#
_symmetry.space_group_name_H-M   'P 1'
#
loop_
_entity.id
_entity.type
_entity.pdbx_description
1 polymer ?
#
loop_
_entity_poly.entity_id
_entity_poly.type
_entity_poly.pdbx_seq_one_letter_code
_entity_poly.pdbx_strand_id
1 'polypeptide(L)'
;MNIKIDYKRDEILAEYSRDMLMDFYSKEGEKSPQDVYARAAWAWSSFKGVRDEALAQRLYDYVSNKWFMFASPVLSNAPEDGKKAKGLPISCFLTYVPDTIQGLIDHSAELRWLSVMGGGVGGHWSDVRSVSEVAPGPIPFLHTVDADMTAYRQGKTRKGSYAAYIDVDHPDVLEFIGLRIPTGDVNRKCLNLHNAVNLTDKFMSAVMAGTKYELIDPKNGGTGEWLDARVIWQKLLETRFRTGEPYLNFIDTANRYLPEPLKAKGLKIRGSNLCNEIHLPTSEDRTAVCCLSSVNLEYYDEWKNTSMINDLVTMLDNVLEYFIENCPDVLARAKFSAQQERSIGLGAMGFHHYLQYKGVPFESYAAERINTEMFEVIKRKAVSQTLELGNDRGPAPDMAGTSRRNSHLLAIAPNASSSILLNTSPSIEPNKANAYTHRTRAGSFLVKNRYLDKYLTSIDRNTNDVWTSIITNGGSVQHLDFISDEVKEVYKTSFELDQMSIIKLAGDRQNYICQGQSVNLFFPSGVDRAYVNKVHLAAWTHGLKGLYYLRTEAKERAENVSKKVEANKLTEEKRTIVYGKQDCPYCFNAKALLESKGIEYEYIDIEAENKTAAEITGRPDVRTVPQIYLEGKYVGGFKELHTYLSQQETYKPFNHEWAVGITKKHEEIHWTEDEADLSEDVNDWKLKLNHDEKEFITHILRLFTQGDVQVGQNYYDFLIPKFKNNEVRVMLGSFAGREGTHQRAYALLNDTLGLPDEEYHKFLEYSEMSDKIDFMAASDSSTQSGLALALAKSVFNEGVSLFASFVMLLNLQRFGKMKGMGTVVEWSIRDETVHVEGNSRLFREFCNEHPRVVNDEFKSKIYQIARDIVSLEDKFIDLAFSNYKIDGITKEEVKLYIRYITDRRLIQLGLKTNFKVKENPLPWLDWVLNGVSHDNFFEKRVTEYS
;
A
#
# COMPACT_ATOMS: atom_id res chain seq x y z
N MET A 1 -50.32 -4.17 3.03
CA MET A 1 -49.24 -4.20 4.02
C MET A 1 -49.81 -3.71 5.35
N ASN A 2 -49.85 -4.57 6.35
CA ASN A 2 -50.38 -4.28 7.69
C ASN A 2 -49.22 -4.05 8.68
N ILE A 3 -48.39 -3.03 8.40
CA ILE A 3 -47.32 -2.56 9.29
C ILE A 3 -47.68 -1.14 9.71
N LYS A 4 -47.60 -0.85 11.00
CA LYS A 4 -47.75 0.51 11.52
C LYS A 4 -46.43 1.26 11.34
N ILE A 5 -46.34 2.01 10.24
CA ILE A 5 -45.17 2.82 9.89
C ILE A 5 -45.16 4.11 10.72
N ASP A 6 -44.02 4.41 11.36
CA ASP A 6 -43.75 5.65 12.08
C ASP A 6 -42.74 6.51 11.32
N TYR A 7 -43.25 7.41 10.49
CA TYR A 7 -42.45 8.33 9.67
C TYR A 7 -41.58 9.30 10.49
N LYS A 8 -41.87 9.51 11.78
CA LYS A 8 -41.03 10.37 12.64
C LYS A 8 -39.63 9.78 12.85
N ARG A 9 -39.46 8.46 12.67
CA ARG A 9 -38.16 7.78 12.80
C ARG A 9 -37.17 8.16 11.70
N ASP A 10 -37.58 8.86 10.65
CA ASP A 10 -36.65 9.47 9.70
C ASP A 10 -35.71 10.48 10.36
N GLU A 11 -36.16 11.15 11.43
CA GLU A 11 -35.36 12.12 12.19
C GLU A 11 -34.19 11.47 12.94
N ILE A 12 -34.23 10.15 13.19
CA ILE A 12 -33.16 9.39 13.86
C ILE A 12 -31.99 9.10 12.90
N LEU A 13 -32.23 9.14 11.58
CA LEU A 13 -31.22 8.93 10.57
C LEU A 13 -30.45 10.22 10.27
N ALA A 14 -29.15 10.10 10.01
CA ALA A 14 -28.39 11.23 9.48
C ALA A 14 -28.88 11.57 8.06
N GLU A 15 -28.79 12.83 7.67
CA GLU A 15 -29.28 13.31 6.37
C GLU A 15 -28.67 12.53 5.20
N TYR A 16 -27.33 12.43 5.15
CA TYR A 16 -26.63 11.66 4.12
C TYR A 16 -27.01 10.16 4.12
N SER A 17 -27.38 9.60 5.28
CA SER A 17 -27.83 8.20 5.38
C SER A 17 -29.22 8.04 4.76
N ARG A 18 -30.12 9.02 4.96
CA ARG A 18 -31.44 9.05 4.31
C ARG A 18 -31.29 9.15 2.80
N ASP A 19 -30.46 10.08 2.32
CA ASP A 19 -30.22 10.28 0.88
C ASP A 19 -29.66 9.01 0.24
N MET A 20 -28.65 8.39 0.85
CA MET A 20 -28.08 7.14 0.36
C MET A 20 -29.11 5.99 0.36
N LEU A 21 -29.94 5.89 1.40
CA LEU A 21 -30.98 4.86 1.44
C LEU A 21 -31.98 5.07 0.30
N MET A 22 -32.43 6.30 0.10
CA MET A 22 -33.40 6.63 -0.95
C MET A 22 -32.81 6.45 -2.35
N ASP A 23 -31.59 6.92 -2.60
CA ASP A 23 -30.94 6.86 -3.92
C ASP A 23 -30.68 5.43 -4.42
N PHE A 24 -30.40 4.50 -3.50
CA PHE A 24 -29.93 3.16 -3.86
C PHE A 24 -30.88 2.02 -3.50
N TYR A 25 -31.80 2.22 -2.54
CA TYR A 25 -32.64 1.14 -1.99
C TYR A 25 -34.13 1.39 -2.11
N SER A 26 -34.56 2.62 -2.37
CA SER A 26 -35.98 2.90 -2.60
C SER A 26 -36.46 2.36 -3.94
N LYS A 27 -37.74 1.99 -3.98
CA LYS A 27 -38.47 1.62 -5.19
C LYS A 27 -39.46 2.72 -5.55
N GLU A 28 -39.99 2.62 -6.77
CA GLU A 28 -40.99 3.55 -7.29
C GLU A 28 -42.20 3.62 -6.34
N GLY A 29 -42.49 4.84 -5.85
CA GLY A 29 -43.58 5.11 -4.93
C GLY A 29 -43.18 5.19 -3.44
N GLU A 30 -41.99 4.73 -3.06
CA GLU A 30 -41.46 4.87 -1.70
C GLU A 30 -40.94 6.30 -1.50
N LYS A 31 -41.39 6.99 -0.45
CA LYS A 31 -41.07 8.41 -0.22
C LYS A 31 -40.23 8.63 1.03
N SER A 32 -40.11 7.61 1.88
CA SER A 32 -39.37 7.66 3.13
C SER A 32 -38.52 6.38 3.32
N PRO A 33 -37.38 6.49 4.01
CA PRO A 33 -36.66 5.34 4.56
C PRO A 33 -37.54 4.31 5.26
N GLN A 34 -38.59 4.76 5.96
CA GLN A 34 -39.49 3.87 6.67
C GLN A 34 -40.29 2.97 5.73
N ASP A 35 -40.64 3.44 4.53
CA ASP A 35 -41.33 2.62 3.52
C ASP A 35 -40.41 1.48 3.05
N VAL A 36 -39.14 1.80 2.80
CA VAL A 36 -38.09 0.83 2.40
C VAL A 36 -37.93 -0.27 3.46
N TYR A 37 -37.85 0.14 4.73
CA TYR A 37 -37.76 -0.78 5.86
C TYR A 37 -39.01 -1.63 6.03
N ALA A 38 -40.20 -1.03 5.93
CA ALA A 38 -41.47 -1.74 6.04
C ALA A 38 -41.62 -2.78 4.91
N ARG A 39 -41.25 -2.44 3.67
CA ARG A 39 -41.24 -3.41 2.55
C ARG A 39 -40.34 -4.60 2.85
N ALA A 40 -39.11 -4.37 3.29
CA ALA A 40 -38.18 -5.47 3.58
C ALA A 40 -38.67 -6.34 4.74
N ALA A 41 -39.13 -5.72 5.83
CA ALA A 41 -39.69 -6.43 6.97
C ALA A 41 -40.94 -7.26 6.59
N TRP A 42 -41.82 -6.70 5.77
CA TRP A 42 -43.00 -7.37 5.23
C TRP A 42 -42.64 -8.58 4.37
N ALA A 43 -41.68 -8.42 3.46
CA ALA A 43 -41.25 -9.51 2.58
C ALA A 43 -40.59 -10.66 3.35
N TRP A 44 -39.70 -10.35 4.29
CA TRP A 44 -38.88 -11.36 4.98
C TRP A 44 -39.55 -11.96 6.23
N SER A 45 -40.77 -11.54 6.52
CA SER A 45 -41.67 -12.21 7.47
C SER A 45 -42.46 -13.38 6.84
N SER A 46 -42.33 -13.61 5.53
CA SER A 46 -43.02 -14.69 4.81
C SER A 46 -42.15 -15.95 4.69
N PHE A 47 -42.74 -17.12 4.94
CA PHE A 47 -42.15 -18.44 4.73
C PHE A 47 -43.10 -19.32 3.92
N LYS A 48 -42.66 -19.82 2.76
CA LYS A 48 -43.49 -20.64 1.84
C LYS A 48 -44.87 -20.04 1.53
N GLY A 49 -44.90 -18.73 1.29
CA GLY A 49 -46.12 -17.97 1.00
C GLY A 49 -46.98 -17.59 2.20
N VAL A 50 -46.70 -18.11 3.41
CA VAL A 50 -47.41 -17.74 4.64
C VAL A 50 -46.66 -16.61 5.35
N ARG A 51 -47.35 -15.53 5.70
CA ARG A 51 -46.77 -14.34 6.34
C ARG A 51 -47.06 -14.29 7.84
N ASP A 52 -46.03 -14.01 8.62
CA ASP A 52 -46.16 -13.63 10.03
C ASP A 52 -46.16 -12.10 10.17
N GLU A 53 -47.35 -11.51 10.25
CA GLU A 53 -47.48 -10.04 10.37
C GLU A 53 -46.90 -9.50 11.69
N ALA A 54 -46.90 -10.29 12.76
CA ALA A 54 -46.32 -9.88 14.03
C ALA A 54 -44.79 -9.82 13.93
N LEU A 55 -44.16 -10.80 13.27
CA LEU A 55 -42.74 -10.75 12.95
C LEU A 55 -42.42 -9.56 12.02
N ALA A 56 -43.27 -9.30 11.01
CA ALA A 56 -43.10 -8.14 10.13
C ALA A 56 -43.04 -6.82 10.91
N GLN A 57 -43.97 -6.62 11.84
CA GLN A 57 -44.00 -5.43 12.68
C GLN A 57 -42.74 -5.35 13.57
N ARG A 58 -42.34 -6.45 14.22
CA ARG A 58 -41.12 -6.47 15.06
C ARG A 58 -39.86 -6.16 14.26
N LEU A 59 -39.69 -6.76 13.07
CA LEU A 59 -38.56 -6.49 12.18
C LEU A 59 -38.52 -5.02 11.75
N TYR A 60 -39.67 -4.45 11.39
CA TYR A 60 -39.78 -3.02 11.09
C TYR A 60 -39.37 -2.16 12.29
N ASP A 61 -39.85 -2.49 13.50
CA ASP A 61 -39.50 -1.77 14.71
C ASP A 61 -38.01 -1.84 15.03
N TYR A 62 -37.36 -2.98 14.84
CA TYR A 62 -35.92 -3.12 15.10
C TYR A 62 -35.07 -2.31 14.11
N VAL A 63 -35.34 -2.39 12.81
CA VAL A 63 -34.52 -1.68 11.79
C VAL A 63 -34.74 -0.17 11.85
N SER A 64 -35.98 0.28 12.08
CA SER A 64 -36.30 1.72 12.19
C SER A 64 -35.75 2.35 13.46
N ASN A 65 -35.51 1.57 14.52
CA ASN A 65 -34.74 1.99 15.71
C ASN A 65 -33.22 1.76 15.57
N LYS A 66 -32.72 1.37 14.39
CA LYS A 66 -31.30 1.15 14.10
C LYS A 66 -30.65 0.00 14.87
N TRP A 67 -31.44 -0.92 15.43
CA TRP A 67 -30.93 -2.06 16.21
C TRP A 67 -30.28 -3.14 15.33
N PHE A 68 -30.61 -3.20 14.04
CA PHE A 68 -29.95 -4.05 13.06
C PHE A 68 -30.07 -3.44 11.65
N MET A 69 -29.37 -4.01 10.68
CA MET A 69 -29.56 -3.70 9.26
C MET A 69 -29.56 -4.96 8.40
N PHE A 70 -30.45 -4.98 7.40
CA PHE A 70 -30.44 -5.97 6.33
C PHE A 70 -29.13 -5.89 5.52
N ALA A 71 -28.64 -7.00 4.99
CA ALA A 71 -27.61 -6.93 3.95
C ALA A 71 -28.18 -6.21 2.71
N SER A 72 -27.32 -5.51 1.96
CA SER A 72 -27.78 -4.72 0.80
C SER A 72 -28.66 -5.50 -0.19
N PRO A 73 -28.35 -6.75 -0.58
CA PRO A 73 -29.21 -7.51 -1.49
C PRO A 73 -30.56 -7.89 -0.85
N VAL A 74 -30.58 -8.19 0.45
CA VAL A 74 -31.79 -8.50 1.21
C VAL A 74 -32.70 -7.26 1.26
N LEU A 75 -32.14 -6.06 1.39
CA LEU A 75 -32.91 -4.80 1.39
C LEU A 75 -33.41 -4.41 -0.01
N SER A 76 -32.51 -4.39 -1.01
CA SER A 76 -32.83 -3.96 -2.37
C SER A 76 -33.80 -4.91 -3.08
N ASN A 77 -33.62 -6.22 -2.90
CA ASN A 77 -34.36 -7.25 -3.65
C ASN A 77 -35.54 -7.83 -2.86
N ALA A 78 -35.96 -7.21 -1.76
CA ALA A 78 -37.18 -7.60 -1.06
C ALA A 78 -38.38 -7.54 -2.02
N PRO A 79 -39.08 -8.67 -2.28
CA PRO A 79 -40.20 -8.71 -3.21
C PRO A 79 -41.40 -7.89 -2.70
N GLU A 80 -42.21 -7.40 -3.63
CA GLU A 80 -43.55 -6.89 -3.34
C GLU A 80 -44.57 -8.01 -3.57
N ASP A 81 -45.71 -7.94 -2.89
CA ASP A 81 -46.77 -8.95 -3.03
C ASP A 81 -47.19 -9.09 -4.50
N GLY A 82 -47.14 -10.34 -5.01
CA GLY A 82 -47.49 -10.66 -6.39
C GLY A 82 -46.48 -10.24 -7.46
N LYS A 83 -45.33 -9.66 -7.10
CA LYS A 83 -44.27 -9.28 -8.04
C LYS A 83 -43.00 -10.09 -7.80
N LYS A 84 -42.38 -10.58 -8.88
CA LYS A 84 -41.03 -11.17 -8.80
C LYS A 84 -39.99 -10.10 -8.45
N ALA A 85 -39.05 -10.45 -7.58
CA ALA A 85 -37.88 -9.62 -7.30
C ALA A 85 -37.04 -9.42 -8.57
N LYS A 86 -36.42 -8.24 -8.72
CA LYS A 86 -35.55 -7.90 -9.86
C LYS A 86 -34.18 -8.60 -9.82
N GLY A 87 -33.82 -9.20 -8.68
CA GLY A 87 -32.57 -9.93 -8.47
C GLY A 87 -32.67 -10.86 -7.26
N LEU A 88 -31.60 -11.59 -6.97
CA LEU A 88 -31.54 -12.52 -5.84
C LEU A 88 -31.31 -11.77 -4.51
N PRO A 89 -31.96 -12.18 -3.41
CA PRO A 89 -31.75 -11.54 -2.10
C PRO A 89 -30.42 -11.95 -1.44
N ILE A 90 -29.68 -12.87 -2.05
CA ILE A 90 -28.37 -13.34 -1.61
C ILE A 90 -27.37 -13.10 -2.76
N SER A 91 -26.23 -12.49 -2.45
CA SER A 91 -25.23 -12.11 -3.46
C SER A 91 -23.80 -12.41 -3.01
N CYS A 92 -23.59 -13.44 -2.19
CA CYS A 92 -22.27 -13.88 -1.78
C CYS A 92 -22.19 -15.41 -1.87
N PHE A 93 -21.21 -15.91 -2.62
CA PHE A 93 -21.11 -17.30 -3.04
C PHE A 93 -19.68 -17.84 -2.89
N LEU A 94 -19.55 -19.15 -2.72
CA LEU A 94 -18.27 -19.85 -2.71
C LEU A 94 -18.35 -21.02 -3.67
N THR A 95 -17.34 -21.16 -4.52
CA THR A 95 -17.32 -22.10 -5.64
C THR A 95 -16.10 -23.00 -5.55
N TYR A 96 -16.28 -24.26 -5.94
CA TYR A 96 -15.20 -25.21 -6.13
C TYR A 96 -14.84 -25.30 -7.62
N VAL A 97 -13.54 -25.33 -7.92
CA VAL A 97 -13.00 -25.46 -9.28
C VAL A 97 -12.42 -26.87 -9.47
N PRO A 98 -13.07 -27.74 -10.27
CA PRO A 98 -12.57 -29.09 -10.53
C PRO A 98 -11.40 -29.10 -11.53
N ASP A 99 -10.46 -30.04 -11.36
CA ASP A 99 -9.29 -30.25 -12.24
C ASP A 99 -9.65 -31.00 -13.54
N THR A 100 -10.65 -30.52 -14.26
CA THR A 100 -11.03 -31.01 -15.59
C THR A 100 -11.38 -29.85 -16.50
N ILE A 101 -11.19 -30.01 -17.82
CA ILE A 101 -11.56 -28.97 -18.80
C ILE A 101 -13.04 -28.62 -18.69
N GLN A 102 -13.91 -29.62 -18.55
CA GLN A 102 -15.35 -29.39 -18.37
C GLN A 102 -15.61 -28.61 -17.07
N GLY A 103 -14.97 -28.99 -15.96
CA GLY A 103 -15.09 -28.30 -14.67
C GLY A 103 -14.63 -26.84 -14.72
N LEU A 104 -13.53 -26.54 -15.42
CA LEU A 104 -13.03 -25.17 -15.63
C LEU A 104 -13.99 -24.32 -16.46
N ILE A 105 -14.56 -24.92 -17.52
CA ILE A 105 -15.58 -24.27 -18.36
C ILE A 105 -16.85 -24.00 -17.55
N ASP A 106 -17.34 -25.00 -16.81
CA ASP A 106 -18.55 -24.92 -16.00
C ASP A 106 -18.40 -23.91 -14.87
N HIS A 107 -17.24 -23.88 -14.20
CA HIS A 107 -16.93 -22.87 -13.19
C HIS A 107 -17.01 -21.46 -13.78
N SER A 108 -16.40 -21.24 -14.95
CA SER A 108 -16.43 -19.95 -15.62
C SER A 108 -17.87 -19.57 -16.02
N ALA A 109 -18.65 -20.52 -16.54
CA ALA A 109 -20.04 -20.29 -16.92
C ALA A 109 -20.93 -19.93 -15.70
N GLU A 110 -20.83 -20.68 -14.61
CA GLU A 110 -21.56 -20.39 -13.37
C GLU A 110 -21.14 -19.03 -12.79
N LEU A 111 -19.84 -18.74 -12.76
CA LEU A 111 -19.31 -17.47 -12.26
C LEU A 111 -19.88 -16.27 -13.01
N ARG A 112 -20.01 -16.37 -14.34
CA ARG A 112 -20.61 -15.30 -15.17
C ARG A 112 -22.05 -15.03 -14.77
N TRP A 113 -22.85 -16.08 -14.55
CA TRP A 113 -24.22 -15.94 -14.05
C TRP A 113 -24.28 -15.34 -12.65
N LEU A 114 -23.41 -15.79 -11.74
CA LEU A 114 -23.31 -15.22 -10.39
C LEU A 114 -22.96 -13.72 -10.44
N SER A 115 -22.02 -13.33 -11.30
CA SER A 115 -21.62 -11.93 -11.50
C SER A 115 -22.75 -11.06 -12.07
N VAL A 116 -23.49 -11.55 -13.09
CA VAL A 116 -24.67 -10.86 -13.65
C VAL A 116 -25.75 -10.64 -12.59
N MET A 117 -25.91 -11.59 -11.66
CA MET A 117 -26.83 -11.48 -10.52
C MET A 117 -26.29 -10.59 -9.38
N GLY A 118 -25.11 -9.99 -9.55
CA GLY A 118 -24.48 -9.07 -8.59
C GLY A 118 -23.77 -9.77 -7.43
N GLY A 119 -23.44 -11.06 -7.60
CA GLY A 119 -22.78 -11.89 -6.60
C GLY A 119 -21.28 -11.62 -6.50
N GLY A 120 -20.78 -11.44 -5.28
CA GLY A 120 -19.36 -11.59 -4.96
C GLY A 120 -19.02 -13.06 -4.72
N VAL A 121 -17.90 -13.55 -5.26
CA VAL A 121 -17.59 -14.99 -5.27
C VAL A 121 -16.21 -15.29 -4.69
N GLY A 122 -16.11 -16.28 -3.82
CA GLY A 122 -14.84 -16.95 -3.50
C GLY A 122 -14.68 -18.19 -4.37
N GLY A 123 -13.54 -18.36 -5.04
CA GLY A 123 -13.26 -19.56 -5.84
C GLY A 123 -12.06 -20.31 -5.34
N HIS A 124 -12.21 -21.62 -5.18
CA HIS A 124 -11.22 -22.50 -4.57
C HIS A 124 -10.47 -23.30 -5.64
N TRP A 125 -9.21 -22.96 -5.87
CA TRP A 125 -8.37 -23.44 -6.99
C TRP A 125 -7.36 -24.51 -6.60
N SER A 126 -7.24 -24.86 -5.32
CA SER A 126 -6.20 -25.74 -4.80
C SER A 126 -6.15 -27.13 -5.44
N ASP A 127 -7.24 -27.62 -6.01
CA ASP A 127 -7.30 -28.95 -6.64
C ASP A 127 -6.87 -28.92 -8.12
N VAL A 128 -6.76 -27.75 -8.76
CA VAL A 128 -6.33 -27.60 -10.16
C VAL A 128 -4.83 -27.86 -10.26
N ARG A 129 -4.40 -28.76 -11.16
CA ARG A 129 -2.99 -29.16 -11.28
C ARG A 129 -2.05 -28.01 -11.65
N SER A 130 -0.78 -28.15 -11.30
CA SER A 130 0.27 -27.20 -11.65
C SER A 130 0.66 -27.24 -13.13
N VAL A 131 1.58 -26.36 -13.51
CA VAL A 131 2.16 -26.31 -14.86
C VAL A 131 2.76 -27.67 -15.27
N SER A 132 2.42 -28.15 -16.46
CA SER A 132 2.92 -29.39 -17.08
C SER A 132 2.80 -29.31 -18.61
N GLU A 133 3.25 -30.34 -19.32
CA GLU A 133 3.07 -30.47 -20.79
C GLU A 133 1.59 -30.46 -21.24
N VAL A 134 0.64 -30.74 -20.32
CA VAL A 134 -0.79 -30.86 -20.63
C VAL A 134 -1.61 -29.70 -20.08
N ALA A 135 -1.13 -28.99 -19.04
CA ALA A 135 -1.88 -27.93 -18.38
C ALA A 135 -0.99 -26.72 -18.05
N PRO A 136 -1.47 -25.49 -18.26
CA PRO A 136 -0.66 -24.29 -18.05
C PRO A 136 -0.69 -23.78 -16.59
N GLY A 137 -1.16 -24.61 -15.64
CA GLY A 137 -1.41 -24.24 -14.25
C GLY A 137 -2.69 -23.41 -14.05
N PRO A 138 -3.01 -23.01 -12.80
CA PRO A 138 -4.23 -22.25 -12.46
C PRO A 138 -4.16 -20.77 -12.88
N ILE A 139 -2.97 -20.16 -12.94
CA ILE A 139 -2.81 -18.71 -13.17
C ILE A 139 -3.40 -18.23 -14.51
N PRO A 140 -3.19 -18.91 -15.65
CA PRO A 140 -3.80 -18.49 -16.92
C PRO A 140 -5.34 -18.58 -16.92
N PHE A 141 -5.92 -19.58 -16.26
CA PHE A 141 -7.37 -19.67 -16.10
C PHE A 141 -7.90 -18.55 -15.18
N LEU A 142 -7.19 -18.22 -14.11
CA LEU A 142 -7.50 -17.06 -13.28
C LEU A 142 -7.45 -15.75 -14.09
N HIS A 143 -6.54 -15.61 -15.04
CA HIS A 143 -6.51 -14.44 -15.92
C HIS A 143 -7.78 -14.32 -16.80
N THR A 144 -8.38 -15.46 -17.20
CA THR A 144 -9.69 -15.41 -17.88
C THR A 144 -10.81 -14.96 -16.93
N VAL A 145 -10.75 -15.38 -15.67
CA VAL A 145 -11.69 -14.94 -14.62
C VAL A 145 -11.52 -13.45 -14.31
N ASP A 146 -10.28 -12.93 -14.33
CA ASP A 146 -9.99 -11.50 -14.19
C ASP A 146 -10.70 -10.67 -15.27
N ALA A 147 -10.61 -11.12 -16.52
CA ALA A 147 -11.32 -10.50 -17.63
C ALA A 147 -12.85 -10.56 -17.45
N ASP A 148 -13.38 -11.71 -17.01
CA ASP A 148 -14.82 -11.89 -16.76
C ASP A 148 -15.36 -10.91 -15.71
N MET A 149 -14.60 -10.58 -14.67
CA MET A 149 -15.01 -9.58 -13.66
C MET A 149 -15.20 -8.18 -14.23
N THR A 150 -14.54 -7.87 -15.36
CA THR A 150 -14.71 -6.60 -16.07
C THR A 150 -15.83 -6.64 -17.09
N ALA A 151 -16.09 -7.80 -17.68
CA ALA A 151 -17.04 -8.01 -18.77
C ALA A 151 -18.49 -8.18 -18.27
N TYR A 152 -18.70 -9.02 -17.25
CA TYR A 152 -20.02 -9.33 -16.71
C TYR A 152 -20.34 -8.42 -15.53
N ARG A 153 -21.45 -7.67 -15.62
CA ARG A 153 -21.82 -6.64 -14.65
C ARG A 153 -23.32 -6.69 -14.33
N GLN A 154 -23.66 -6.35 -13.09
CA GLN A 154 -25.05 -6.13 -12.70
C GLN A 154 -25.46 -4.70 -13.06
N GLY A 155 -26.42 -4.57 -13.99
CA GLY A 155 -26.86 -3.26 -14.49
C GLY A 155 -25.77 -2.52 -15.27
N LYS A 156 -25.74 -1.18 -15.18
CA LYS A 156 -24.83 -0.34 -15.97
C LYS A 156 -23.43 -0.13 -15.35
N THR A 157 -23.27 -0.33 -14.03
CA THR A 157 -22.07 0.16 -13.31
C THR A 157 -21.45 -0.82 -12.29
N ARG A 158 -22.16 -1.84 -11.80
CA ARG A 158 -21.64 -2.72 -10.74
C ARG A 158 -20.84 -3.90 -11.34
N LYS A 159 -19.51 -3.82 -11.25
CA LYS A 159 -18.60 -4.90 -11.66
C LYS A 159 -18.74 -6.12 -10.76
N GLY A 160 -18.46 -7.31 -11.31
CA GLY A 160 -18.26 -8.51 -10.52
C GLY A 160 -17.04 -8.38 -9.62
N SER A 161 -16.99 -9.17 -8.55
CA SER A 161 -15.83 -9.23 -7.65
C SER A 161 -15.60 -10.67 -7.20
N TYR A 162 -14.34 -11.08 -7.23
CA TYR A 162 -13.95 -12.47 -7.04
C TYR A 162 -12.65 -12.57 -6.24
N ALA A 163 -12.61 -13.47 -5.26
CA ALA A 163 -11.41 -13.82 -4.52
C ALA A 163 -11.00 -15.27 -4.84
N ALA A 164 -9.80 -15.45 -5.38
CA ALA A 164 -9.22 -16.76 -5.60
C ALA A 164 -8.55 -17.28 -4.32
N TYR A 165 -8.68 -18.56 -4.03
CA TYR A 165 -8.02 -19.25 -2.91
C TYR A 165 -7.14 -20.39 -3.43
N ILE A 166 -5.92 -20.49 -2.92
CA ILE A 166 -5.00 -21.60 -3.19
C ILE A 166 -4.34 -22.09 -1.89
N ASP A 167 -4.02 -23.39 -1.82
CA ASP A 167 -3.31 -23.98 -0.68
C ASP A 167 -1.82 -23.62 -0.73
N VAL A 168 -1.22 -23.45 0.46
CA VAL A 168 0.15 -22.99 0.61
C VAL A 168 1.21 -23.99 0.11
N ASP A 169 0.85 -25.27 -0.04
CA ASP A 169 1.68 -26.32 -0.65
C ASP A 169 1.57 -26.37 -2.18
N HIS A 170 0.64 -25.62 -2.79
CA HIS A 170 0.48 -25.69 -4.23
C HIS A 170 1.75 -25.19 -4.95
N PRO A 171 2.26 -25.88 -6.00
CA PRO A 171 3.51 -25.49 -6.66
C PRO A 171 3.52 -24.04 -7.19
N ASP A 172 2.36 -23.56 -7.66
CA ASP A 172 2.19 -22.18 -8.15
C ASP A 172 1.98 -21.12 -7.05
N VAL A 173 2.12 -21.45 -5.75
CA VAL A 173 1.81 -20.55 -4.63
C VAL A 173 2.62 -19.24 -4.66
N LEU A 174 3.92 -19.30 -4.98
CA LEU A 174 4.79 -18.12 -4.98
C LEU A 174 4.37 -17.09 -6.03
N GLU A 175 3.98 -17.56 -7.20
CA GLU A 175 3.46 -16.69 -8.25
C GLU A 175 2.06 -16.17 -7.89
N PHE A 176 1.20 -17.03 -7.34
CA PHE A 176 -0.14 -16.68 -6.90
C PHE A 176 -0.12 -15.59 -5.81
N ILE A 177 0.85 -15.58 -4.90
CA ILE A 177 1.01 -14.50 -3.91
C ILE A 177 1.19 -13.16 -4.64
N GLY A 178 2.02 -13.12 -5.69
CA GLY A 178 2.32 -11.94 -6.49
C GLY A 178 1.32 -11.60 -7.60
N LEU A 179 0.13 -12.21 -7.60
CA LEU A 179 -0.86 -12.11 -8.69
C LEU A 179 -1.32 -10.67 -8.98
N ARG A 180 -1.35 -9.82 -7.94
CA ARG A 180 -1.83 -8.43 -8.01
C ARG A 180 -0.73 -7.37 -8.03
N ILE A 181 0.52 -7.79 -8.07
CA ILE A 181 1.63 -6.86 -8.22
C ILE A 181 1.62 -6.38 -9.69
N PRO A 182 1.52 -5.06 -9.96
CA PRO A 182 1.31 -4.53 -11.32
C PRO A 182 2.53 -4.67 -12.25
N THR A 183 3.68 -5.12 -11.72
CA THR A 183 4.91 -5.35 -12.48
C THR A 183 5.07 -6.82 -12.85
N GLY A 184 5.58 -7.12 -14.04
CA GLY A 184 5.83 -8.47 -14.55
C GLY A 184 5.05 -8.78 -15.83
N ASP A 185 4.92 -10.06 -16.18
CA ASP A 185 4.12 -10.51 -17.32
C ASP A 185 2.63 -10.25 -17.09
N VAL A 186 2.05 -9.37 -17.90
CA VAL A 186 0.65 -8.94 -17.82
C VAL A 186 -0.31 -10.13 -17.96
N ASN A 187 0.04 -11.14 -18.76
CA ASN A 187 -0.81 -12.32 -18.98
C ASN A 187 -0.87 -13.26 -17.77
N ARG A 188 0.00 -13.03 -16.78
CA ARG A 188 0.07 -13.80 -15.53
C ARG A 188 -0.27 -12.94 -14.31
N LYS A 189 -0.85 -11.75 -14.52
CA LYS A 189 -1.38 -10.87 -13.46
C LYS A 189 -2.90 -10.78 -13.52
N CYS A 190 -3.53 -10.66 -12.36
CA CYS A 190 -4.99 -10.51 -12.24
C CYS A 190 -5.31 -9.33 -11.32
N LEU A 191 -5.29 -8.11 -11.87
CA LEU A 191 -5.42 -6.88 -11.08
C LEU A 191 -6.87 -6.57 -10.65
N ASN A 192 -7.85 -7.17 -11.32
CA ASN A 192 -9.29 -7.03 -11.05
C ASN A 192 -9.84 -8.12 -10.12
N LEU A 193 -9.03 -9.14 -9.78
CA LEU A 193 -9.34 -10.14 -8.78
C LEU A 193 -8.80 -9.76 -7.40
N HIS A 194 -9.25 -10.49 -6.39
CA HIS A 194 -8.60 -10.62 -5.09
C HIS A 194 -7.95 -11.99 -4.97
N ASN A 195 -6.94 -12.13 -4.12
CA ASN A 195 -6.29 -13.41 -3.84
C ASN A 195 -6.19 -13.70 -2.34
N ALA A 196 -6.21 -14.98 -1.98
CA ALA A 196 -6.16 -15.50 -0.62
C ALA A 196 -5.39 -16.82 -0.56
N VAL A 197 -4.61 -17.04 0.49
CA VAL A 197 -3.84 -18.28 0.67
C VAL A 197 -4.36 -19.06 1.87
N ASN A 198 -4.66 -20.35 1.64
CA ASN A 198 -5.03 -21.30 2.66
C ASN A 198 -3.77 -21.81 3.38
N LEU A 199 -3.60 -21.41 4.63
CA LEU A 199 -2.48 -21.77 5.50
C LEU A 199 -2.87 -22.97 6.37
N THR A 200 -2.08 -24.03 6.28
CA THR A 200 -2.23 -25.22 7.12
C THR A 200 -1.50 -25.05 8.46
N ASP A 201 -1.95 -25.77 9.49
CA ASP A 201 -1.27 -25.84 10.79
C ASP A 201 0.16 -26.41 10.62
N LYS A 202 0.35 -27.32 9.65
CA LYS A 202 1.66 -27.87 9.26
C LYS A 202 2.59 -26.77 8.74
N PHE A 203 2.11 -25.91 7.84
CA PHE A 203 2.89 -24.78 7.32
C PHE A 203 3.23 -23.79 8.44
N MET A 204 2.26 -23.40 9.25
CA MET A 204 2.48 -22.46 10.35
C MET A 204 3.50 -22.99 11.37
N SER A 205 3.44 -24.29 11.68
CA SER A 205 4.44 -24.96 12.52
C SER A 205 5.83 -24.93 11.90
N ALA A 206 5.93 -25.15 10.58
CA ALA A 206 7.20 -25.07 9.85
C ALA A 206 7.78 -23.63 9.85
N VAL A 207 6.94 -22.61 9.71
CA VAL A 207 7.35 -21.19 9.82
C VAL A 207 7.97 -20.91 11.19
N MET A 208 7.30 -21.34 12.27
CA MET A 208 7.80 -21.17 13.63
C MET A 208 9.12 -21.90 13.84
N ALA A 209 9.20 -23.16 13.40
CA ALA A 209 10.39 -24.00 13.54
C ALA A 209 11.55 -23.60 12.61
N GLY A 210 11.31 -22.78 11.58
CA GLY A 210 12.31 -22.46 10.57
C GLY A 210 12.71 -23.66 9.71
N THR A 211 11.74 -24.54 9.43
CA THR A 211 11.97 -25.74 8.62
C THR A 211 11.42 -25.57 7.21
N LYS A 212 11.87 -26.45 6.31
CA LYS A 212 11.33 -26.53 4.95
C LYS A 212 9.91 -27.09 4.92
N TYR A 213 9.18 -26.76 3.88
CA TYR A 213 7.82 -27.20 3.57
C TYR A 213 7.78 -27.74 2.13
N GLU A 214 7.17 -28.91 1.94
CA GLU A 214 7.09 -29.59 0.65
C GLU A 214 5.98 -29.00 -0.22
N LEU A 215 6.24 -28.85 -1.52
CA LEU A 215 5.22 -28.53 -2.50
C LEU A 215 4.53 -29.81 -2.99
N ILE A 216 3.20 -29.76 -3.09
CA ILE A 216 2.35 -30.90 -3.40
C ILE A 216 1.49 -30.54 -4.61
N ASP A 217 1.74 -31.18 -5.75
CA ASP A 217 0.86 -31.07 -6.89
C ASP A 217 -0.43 -31.86 -6.61
N PRO A 218 -1.63 -31.26 -6.76
CA PRO A 218 -2.87 -31.92 -6.39
C PRO A 218 -3.17 -33.17 -7.25
N LYS A 219 -2.55 -33.30 -8.43
CA LYS A 219 -2.76 -34.44 -9.33
C LYS A 219 -1.72 -35.54 -9.16
N ASN A 220 -0.45 -35.17 -8.98
CA ASN A 220 0.71 -36.06 -9.00
C ASN A 220 1.27 -36.36 -7.60
N GLY A 221 0.83 -35.62 -6.57
CA GLY A 221 1.30 -35.76 -5.19
C GLY A 221 2.56 -34.93 -4.91
N GLY A 222 3.36 -35.40 -3.94
CA GLY A 222 4.59 -34.70 -3.54
C GLY A 222 5.55 -34.55 -4.72
N THR A 223 5.99 -33.32 -4.97
CA THR A 223 6.87 -33.02 -6.12
C THR A 223 8.34 -33.34 -5.82
N GLY A 224 8.69 -33.57 -4.56
CA GLY A 224 10.07 -33.63 -4.09
C GLY A 224 10.74 -32.25 -3.97
N GLU A 225 10.04 -31.17 -4.31
CA GLU A 225 10.51 -29.80 -4.13
C GLU A 225 10.16 -29.29 -2.75
N TRP A 226 11.13 -28.63 -2.11
CA TRP A 226 11.01 -28.12 -0.74
C TRP A 226 11.40 -26.65 -0.73
N LEU A 227 10.50 -25.81 -0.21
CA LEU A 227 10.75 -24.39 0.02
C LEU A 227 10.98 -24.13 1.50
N ASP A 228 11.75 -23.09 1.82
CA ASP A 228 11.81 -22.59 3.19
C ASP A 228 10.46 -21.96 3.56
N ALA A 229 9.81 -22.48 4.61
CA ALA A 229 8.50 -21.99 5.04
C ALA A 229 8.54 -20.50 5.40
N ARG A 230 9.65 -20.03 5.98
CA ARG A 230 9.84 -18.63 6.35
C ARG A 230 9.97 -17.71 5.13
N VAL A 231 10.51 -18.19 4.03
CA VAL A 231 10.58 -17.43 2.76
C VAL A 231 9.17 -17.23 2.18
N ILE A 232 8.34 -18.27 2.17
CA ILE A 232 6.93 -18.15 1.74
C ILE A 232 6.18 -17.18 2.66
N TRP A 233 6.35 -17.31 3.98
CA TRP A 233 5.72 -16.44 4.97
C TRP A 233 6.15 -14.98 4.83
N GLN A 234 7.44 -14.72 4.67
CA GLN A 234 7.97 -13.39 4.37
C GLN A 234 7.31 -12.82 3.11
N LYS A 235 7.27 -13.59 2.03
CA LYS A 235 6.66 -13.15 0.77
C LYS A 235 5.19 -12.79 0.92
N LEU A 236 4.43 -13.56 1.72
CA LEU A 236 3.05 -13.27 2.07
C LEU A 236 2.93 -11.92 2.78
N LEU A 237 3.73 -11.68 3.83
CA LEU A 237 3.67 -10.45 4.61
C LEU A 237 4.11 -9.23 3.81
N GLU A 238 5.20 -9.32 3.05
CA GLU A 238 5.68 -8.24 2.18
C GLU A 238 4.64 -7.86 1.12
N THR A 239 4.03 -8.87 0.48
CA THR A 239 3.02 -8.63 -0.53
C THR A 239 1.77 -8.02 0.11
N ARG A 240 1.31 -8.54 1.25
CA ARG A 240 0.21 -7.96 2.04
C ARG A 240 0.49 -6.52 2.43
N PHE A 241 1.71 -6.17 2.82
CA PHE A 241 2.07 -4.81 3.17
C PHE A 241 2.05 -3.86 1.95
N ARG A 242 2.44 -4.38 0.77
CA ARG A 242 2.51 -3.62 -0.48
C ARG A 242 1.15 -3.43 -1.15
N THR A 243 0.31 -4.46 -1.19
CA THR A 243 -0.95 -4.47 -1.98
C THR A 243 -2.20 -4.57 -1.11
N GLY A 244 -2.05 -4.85 0.19
CA GLY A 244 -3.13 -5.08 1.15
C GLY A 244 -3.60 -6.54 1.25
N GLU A 245 -3.08 -7.43 0.40
CA GLU A 245 -3.44 -8.85 0.28
C GLU A 245 -2.26 -9.66 -0.32
N PRO A 246 -2.24 -11.00 -0.38
CA PRO A 246 -3.35 -11.93 -0.29
C PRO A 246 -3.98 -12.02 1.10
N TYR A 247 -5.27 -12.37 1.20
CA TYR A 247 -5.89 -12.74 2.48
C TYR A 247 -5.21 -13.98 3.07
N LEU A 248 -5.18 -14.08 4.40
CA LEU A 248 -4.70 -15.29 5.07
C LEU A 248 -5.92 -16.09 5.54
N ASN A 249 -6.02 -17.35 5.18
CA ASN A 249 -7.12 -18.22 5.60
C ASN A 249 -6.55 -19.45 6.31
N PHE A 250 -6.81 -19.60 7.61
CA PHE A 250 -6.30 -20.71 8.42
C PHE A 250 -7.22 -21.93 8.24
N ILE A 251 -6.96 -22.68 7.16
CA ILE A 251 -7.90 -23.68 6.62
C ILE A 251 -8.16 -24.85 7.57
N ASP A 252 -7.14 -25.26 8.32
CA ASP A 252 -7.26 -26.35 9.30
C ASP A 252 -8.07 -25.92 10.51
N THR A 253 -7.90 -24.67 10.95
CA THR A 253 -8.74 -24.08 12.00
C THR A 253 -10.19 -24.00 11.54
N ALA A 254 -10.46 -23.54 10.31
CA ALA A 254 -11.82 -23.51 9.76
C ALA A 254 -12.47 -24.92 9.71
N ASN A 255 -11.77 -25.92 9.18
CA ASN A 255 -12.26 -27.30 9.09
C ASN A 255 -12.46 -27.96 10.45
N ARG A 256 -11.63 -27.64 11.45
CA ARG A 256 -11.77 -28.15 12.82
C ARG A 256 -13.11 -27.80 13.43
N TYR A 257 -13.66 -26.63 13.12
CA TYR A 257 -14.94 -26.15 13.62
C TYR A 257 -16.14 -26.44 12.70
N LEU A 258 -15.94 -27.16 11.58
CA LEU A 258 -17.04 -27.63 10.75
C LEU A 258 -17.99 -28.52 11.60
N PRO A 259 -19.33 -28.33 11.53
CA PRO A 259 -20.27 -29.15 12.27
C PRO A 259 -20.08 -30.65 12.00
N GLU A 260 -20.15 -31.46 13.06
CA GLU A 260 -19.89 -32.91 12.99
C GLU A 260 -20.74 -33.66 11.95
N PRO A 261 -22.06 -33.39 11.78
CA PRO A 261 -22.84 -34.04 10.73
C PRO A 261 -22.31 -33.79 9.31
N LEU A 262 -21.71 -32.62 9.06
CA LEU A 262 -21.12 -32.29 7.75
C LEU A 262 -19.80 -33.05 7.55
N LYS A 263 -18.96 -33.13 8.59
CA LYS A 263 -17.71 -33.91 8.58
C LYS A 263 -17.99 -35.40 8.34
N ALA A 264 -19.00 -35.95 9.01
CA ALA A 264 -19.40 -37.35 8.86
C ALA A 264 -19.85 -37.69 7.42
N LYS A 265 -20.30 -36.70 6.65
CA LYS A 265 -20.64 -36.82 5.22
C LYS A 265 -19.42 -36.63 4.28
N GLY A 266 -18.23 -36.41 4.82
CA GLY A 266 -17.02 -36.16 4.04
C GLY A 266 -16.94 -34.75 3.44
N LEU A 267 -17.79 -33.81 3.87
CA LEU A 267 -17.75 -32.44 3.40
C LEU A 267 -16.53 -31.71 4.00
N LYS A 268 -15.88 -30.87 3.20
CA LYS A 268 -14.68 -30.11 3.58
C LYS A 268 -14.81 -28.66 3.14
N ILE A 269 -14.36 -27.74 4.00
CA ILE A 269 -14.15 -26.33 3.65
C ILE A 269 -12.86 -26.23 2.84
N ARG A 270 -12.93 -25.61 1.66
CA ARG A 270 -11.80 -25.47 0.72
C ARG A 270 -11.24 -24.04 0.62
N GLY A 271 -11.82 -23.11 1.36
CA GLY A 271 -11.46 -21.70 1.35
C GLY A 271 -12.56 -20.88 2.01
N SER A 272 -12.60 -19.59 1.69
CA SER A 272 -13.63 -18.68 2.17
C SER A 272 -14.26 -17.89 1.01
N ASN A 273 -15.17 -16.98 1.31
CA ASN A 273 -15.81 -16.10 0.33
C ASN A 273 -14.93 -14.89 -0.01
N LEU A 274 -15.49 -13.95 -0.78
CA LEU A 274 -14.85 -12.68 -1.12
C LEU A 274 -14.31 -11.87 0.08
N CYS A 275 -14.96 -11.98 1.25
CA CYS A 275 -14.65 -11.15 2.42
C CYS A 275 -14.02 -11.92 3.59
N ASN A 276 -13.68 -13.21 3.40
CA ASN A 276 -13.01 -14.08 4.38
C ASN A 276 -13.77 -14.31 5.71
N GLU A 277 -15.10 -14.20 5.73
CA GLU A 277 -15.95 -14.45 6.90
C GLU A 277 -16.81 -15.72 6.80
N ILE A 278 -16.90 -16.33 5.61
CA ILE A 278 -17.78 -17.49 5.35
C ILE A 278 -16.94 -18.72 5.11
N HIS A 279 -17.15 -19.75 5.92
CA HIS A 279 -16.38 -20.99 5.88
C HIS A 279 -17.34 -22.16 5.73
N LEU A 280 -17.80 -22.37 4.50
CA LEU A 280 -18.78 -23.39 4.14
C LEU A 280 -18.17 -24.41 3.18
N PRO A 281 -18.62 -25.68 3.23
CA PRO A 281 -18.12 -26.71 2.33
C PRO A 281 -18.52 -26.43 0.88
N THR A 282 -17.63 -26.79 -0.04
CA THR A 282 -17.84 -26.67 -1.50
C THR A 282 -17.33 -27.92 -2.20
N SER A 283 -18.00 -28.33 -3.27
CA SER A 283 -17.68 -29.52 -4.05
C SER A 283 -18.17 -29.36 -5.50
N GLU A 284 -17.97 -30.37 -6.35
CA GLU A 284 -18.42 -30.37 -7.75
C GLU A 284 -19.91 -30.07 -7.89
N ASP A 285 -20.72 -30.49 -6.94
CA ASP A 285 -22.17 -30.28 -6.89
C ASP A 285 -22.62 -29.14 -5.98
N ARG A 286 -21.70 -28.49 -5.23
CA ARG A 286 -22.03 -27.46 -4.22
C ARG A 286 -21.31 -26.14 -4.45
N THR A 287 -22.13 -25.11 -4.64
CA THR A 287 -21.74 -23.70 -4.54
C THR A 287 -22.35 -23.15 -3.25
N ALA A 288 -21.54 -22.88 -2.23
CA ALA A 288 -22.08 -22.41 -0.96
C ALA A 288 -22.64 -20.98 -1.08
N VAL A 289 -23.68 -20.69 -0.32
CA VAL A 289 -24.38 -19.39 -0.32
C VAL A 289 -24.32 -18.74 1.04
N CYS A 290 -24.29 -17.41 1.05
CA CYS A 290 -24.13 -16.64 2.27
C CYS A 290 -25.32 -15.68 2.50
N CYS A 291 -26.24 -16.08 3.38
CA CYS A 291 -27.41 -15.28 3.76
C CYS A 291 -27.10 -14.40 4.97
N LEU A 292 -26.96 -13.09 4.77
CA LEU A 292 -26.41 -12.16 5.76
C LEU A 292 -27.40 -11.12 6.28
N SER A 293 -27.20 -10.75 7.54
CA SER A 293 -27.69 -9.51 8.16
C SER A 293 -26.78 -9.17 9.35
N SER A 294 -26.87 -7.98 9.93
CA SER A 294 -25.99 -7.61 11.04
C SER A 294 -26.71 -6.82 12.11
N VAL A 295 -26.51 -7.22 13.37
CA VAL A 295 -26.98 -6.48 14.54
C VAL A 295 -26.12 -5.24 14.76
N ASN A 296 -26.69 -4.20 15.36
CA ASN A 296 -25.96 -3.01 15.72
C ASN A 296 -25.64 -3.02 17.22
N LEU A 297 -24.39 -3.31 17.55
CA LEU A 297 -23.88 -3.39 18.92
C LEU A 297 -23.89 -2.03 19.62
N GLU A 298 -23.93 -0.91 18.89
CA GLU A 298 -24.08 0.44 19.47
C GLU A 298 -25.33 0.52 20.38
N TYR A 299 -26.39 -0.19 20.04
CA TYR A 299 -27.67 -0.22 20.78
C TYR A 299 -27.85 -1.51 21.60
N TYR A 300 -26.76 -2.25 21.89
CA TYR A 300 -26.81 -3.56 22.56
C TYR A 300 -27.65 -3.56 23.83
N ASP A 301 -27.51 -2.54 24.67
CA ASP A 301 -28.24 -2.48 25.94
C ASP A 301 -29.76 -2.36 25.78
N GLU A 302 -30.23 -1.83 24.65
CA GLU A 302 -31.65 -1.70 24.35
C GLU A 302 -32.24 -3.04 23.90
N TRP A 303 -31.53 -3.77 23.04
CA TRP A 303 -32.08 -4.98 22.41
C TRP A 303 -31.65 -6.30 23.04
N LYS A 304 -30.60 -6.34 23.89
CA LYS A 304 -30.03 -7.59 24.44
C LYS A 304 -31.05 -8.48 25.16
N ASN A 305 -32.09 -7.89 25.75
CA ASN A 305 -33.15 -8.61 26.47
C ASN A 305 -34.40 -8.90 25.64
N THR A 306 -34.42 -8.54 24.36
CA THR A 306 -35.56 -8.74 23.45
C THR A 306 -35.44 -10.05 22.65
N SER A 307 -36.49 -10.40 21.87
CA SER A 307 -36.47 -11.53 20.92
C SER A 307 -35.70 -11.26 19.62
N MET A 308 -35.07 -10.09 19.46
CA MET A 308 -34.51 -9.66 18.17
C MET A 308 -33.59 -10.71 17.53
N ILE A 309 -32.67 -11.33 18.26
CA ILE A 309 -31.77 -12.35 17.69
C ILE A 309 -32.56 -13.56 17.15
N ASN A 310 -33.56 -14.02 17.89
CA ASN A 310 -34.46 -15.11 17.48
C ASN A 310 -35.24 -14.72 16.20
N ASP A 311 -35.79 -13.51 16.19
CA ASP A 311 -36.54 -13.00 15.04
C ASP A 311 -35.64 -12.85 13.79
N LEU A 312 -34.39 -12.41 13.95
CA LEU A 312 -33.43 -12.29 12.85
C LEU A 312 -32.96 -13.64 12.30
N VAL A 313 -32.78 -14.65 13.15
CA VAL A 313 -32.49 -16.03 12.68
C VAL A 313 -33.67 -16.57 11.87
N THR A 314 -34.90 -16.34 12.32
CA THR A 314 -36.11 -16.72 11.58
C THR A 314 -36.21 -15.98 10.25
N MET A 315 -35.97 -14.67 10.25
CA MET A 315 -35.94 -13.85 9.04
C MET A 315 -34.91 -14.34 8.03
N LEU A 316 -33.68 -14.66 8.47
CA LEU A 316 -32.65 -15.20 7.58
C LEU A 316 -33.02 -16.58 7.01
N ASP A 317 -33.65 -17.47 7.80
CA ASP A 317 -34.17 -18.73 7.28
C ASP A 317 -35.29 -18.51 6.23
N ASN A 318 -36.12 -17.47 6.41
CA ASN A 318 -37.16 -17.08 5.45
C ASN A 318 -36.55 -16.53 4.15
N VAL A 319 -35.54 -15.65 4.24
CA VAL A 319 -34.79 -15.13 3.08
C VAL A 319 -34.15 -16.28 2.31
N LEU A 320 -33.55 -17.24 3.02
CA LEU A 320 -32.92 -18.40 2.42
C LEU A 320 -33.94 -19.31 1.73
N GLU A 321 -35.11 -19.52 2.32
CA GLU A 321 -36.21 -20.25 1.68
C GLU A 321 -36.65 -19.57 0.38
N TYR A 322 -36.85 -18.25 0.41
CA TYR A 322 -37.22 -17.51 -0.80
C TYR A 322 -36.14 -17.63 -1.89
N PHE A 323 -34.85 -17.56 -1.52
CA PHE A 323 -33.76 -17.80 -2.45
C PHE A 323 -33.87 -19.20 -3.07
N ILE A 324 -34.09 -20.24 -2.26
CA ILE A 324 -34.22 -21.62 -2.74
C ILE A 324 -35.38 -21.77 -3.75
N GLU A 325 -36.53 -21.17 -3.47
CA GLU A 325 -37.72 -21.24 -4.34
C GLU A 325 -37.53 -20.47 -5.66
N ASN A 326 -36.76 -19.39 -5.65
CA ASN A 326 -36.63 -18.46 -6.78
C ASN A 326 -35.26 -18.49 -7.48
N CYS A 327 -34.31 -19.29 -7.01
CA CYS A 327 -33.00 -19.44 -7.62
C CYS A 327 -33.15 -20.09 -9.01
N PRO A 328 -32.60 -19.49 -10.08
CA PRO A 328 -32.69 -20.03 -11.42
C PRO A 328 -31.88 -21.33 -11.56
N ASP A 329 -32.30 -22.21 -12.47
CA ASP A 329 -31.68 -23.53 -12.66
C ASP A 329 -30.22 -23.45 -13.13
N VAL A 330 -29.81 -22.36 -13.78
CA VAL A 330 -28.39 -22.11 -14.13
C VAL A 330 -27.48 -22.00 -12.90
N LEU A 331 -28.06 -21.81 -11.71
CA LEU A 331 -27.37 -21.79 -10.42
C LEU A 331 -27.78 -22.99 -9.54
N ALA A 332 -28.03 -24.15 -10.16
CA ALA A 332 -28.49 -25.36 -9.47
C ALA A 332 -27.57 -25.79 -8.31
N ARG A 333 -26.24 -25.66 -8.45
CA ARG A 333 -25.28 -25.98 -7.38
C ARG A 333 -25.46 -25.09 -6.15
N ALA A 334 -25.77 -23.81 -6.36
CA ALA A 334 -26.05 -22.86 -5.29
C ALA A 334 -27.38 -23.17 -4.59
N LYS A 335 -28.42 -23.46 -5.37
CA LYS A 335 -29.72 -23.90 -4.86
C LYS A 335 -29.60 -25.18 -4.04
N PHE A 336 -28.84 -26.16 -4.53
CA PHE A 336 -28.61 -27.43 -3.85
C PHE A 336 -27.91 -27.23 -2.50
N SER A 337 -26.76 -26.55 -2.45
CA SER A 337 -26.05 -26.31 -1.17
C SER A 337 -26.93 -25.55 -0.17
N ALA A 338 -27.64 -24.51 -0.62
CA ALA A 338 -28.57 -23.75 0.21
C ALA A 338 -29.67 -24.64 0.83
N GLN A 339 -30.24 -25.54 0.04
CA GLN A 339 -31.26 -26.50 0.49
C GLN A 339 -30.73 -27.48 1.52
N GLN A 340 -29.54 -28.02 1.30
CA GLN A 340 -28.99 -29.08 2.14
C GLN A 340 -28.50 -28.57 3.50
N GLU A 341 -27.76 -27.45 3.52
CA GLU A 341 -27.07 -26.97 4.72
C GLU A 341 -27.83 -25.88 5.48
N ARG A 342 -28.67 -25.13 4.76
CA ARG A 342 -29.42 -23.99 5.26
C ARG A 342 -28.59 -22.97 6.04
N SER A 343 -27.36 -22.73 5.61
CA SER A 343 -26.39 -21.86 6.30
C SER A 343 -26.80 -20.39 6.26
N ILE A 344 -26.73 -19.73 7.41
CA ILE A 344 -26.95 -18.27 7.56
C ILE A 344 -25.76 -17.62 8.28
N GLY A 345 -25.63 -16.30 8.16
CA GLY A 345 -24.61 -15.50 8.82
C GLY A 345 -25.18 -14.22 9.41
N LEU A 346 -25.59 -14.29 10.68
CA LEU A 346 -25.89 -13.10 11.47
C LEU A 346 -24.57 -12.51 12.00
N GLY A 347 -24.21 -11.35 11.49
CA GLY A 347 -23.03 -10.59 11.87
C GLY A 347 -23.33 -9.48 12.88
N ALA A 348 -22.35 -8.59 13.06
CA ALA A 348 -22.43 -7.48 13.99
C ALA A 348 -21.68 -6.25 13.44
N MET A 349 -22.21 -5.06 13.72
CA MET A 349 -21.56 -3.78 13.48
C MET A 349 -21.69 -2.84 14.68
N GLY A 350 -21.00 -1.71 14.70
CA GLY A 350 -21.16 -0.69 15.74
C GLY A 350 -20.37 -0.95 17.03
N PHE A 351 -19.42 -1.90 17.03
CA PHE A 351 -18.69 -2.27 18.25
C PHE A 351 -17.87 -1.10 18.84
N HIS A 352 -17.08 -0.42 18.01
CA HIS A 352 -16.26 0.70 18.48
C HIS A 352 -17.10 1.87 18.98
N HIS A 353 -18.21 2.18 18.31
CA HIS A 353 -19.15 3.19 18.79
C HIS A 353 -19.81 2.81 20.13
N TYR A 354 -20.10 1.53 20.37
CA TYR A 354 -20.56 1.09 21.70
C TYR A 354 -19.52 1.37 22.78
N LEU A 355 -18.25 1.04 22.52
CA LEU A 355 -17.16 1.29 23.45
C LEU A 355 -16.99 2.79 23.73
N GLN A 356 -17.03 3.62 22.69
CA GLN A 356 -16.97 5.08 22.82
C GLN A 356 -18.15 5.67 23.57
N TYR A 357 -19.37 5.15 23.34
CA TYR A 357 -20.56 5.51 24.10
C TYR A 357 -20.40 5.21 25.60
N LYS A 358 -19.75 4.10 25.94
CA LYS A 358 -19.48 3.69 27.33
C LYS A 358 -18.23 4.33 27.93
N GLY A 359 -17.46 5.11 27.16
CA GLY A 359 -16.17 5.65 27.61
C GLY A 359 -15.13 4.55 27.87
N VAL A 360 -15.19 3.44 27.14
CA VAL A 360 -14.30 2.29 27.31
C VAL A 360 -13.24 2.29 26.21
N PRO A 361 -11.93 2.35 26.55
CA PRO A 361 -10.86 2.20 25.57
C PRO A 361 -10.90 0.83 24.89
N PHE A 362 -10.61 0.80 23.59
CA PHE A 362 -10.65 -0.43 22.78
C PHE A 362 -9.65 -1.49 23.28
N GLU A 363 -8.50 -1.05 23.81
CA GLU A 363 -7.39 -1.89 24.28
C GLU A 363 -7.56 -2.33 25.75
N SER A 364 -8.68 -2.00 26.38
CA SER A 364 -8.91 -2.26 27.79
C SER A 364 -9.46 -3.66 28.06
N TYR A 365 -9.18 -4.19 29.25
CA TYR A 365 -9.80 -5.41 29.74
C TYR A 365 -11.35 -5.32 29.81
N ALA A 366 -11.90 -4.11 29.99
CA ALA A 366 -13.34 -3.91 29.95
C ALA A 366 -13.91 -4.19 28.55
N ALA A 367 -13.21 -3.79 27.47
CA ALA A 367 -13.60 -4.10 26.11
C ALA A 367 -13.59 -5.61 25.83
N GLU A 368 -12.63 -6.35 26.38
CA GLU A 368 -12.56 -7.83 26.28
C GLU A 368 -13.76 -8.52 26.92
N ARG A 369 -14.17 -8.06 28.11
CA ARG A 369 -15.34 -8.58 28.81
C ARG A 369 -16.63 -8.28 28.06
N ILE A 370 -16.81 -7.03 27.62
CA ILE A 370 -17.97 -6.60 26.83
C ILE A 370 -18.07 -7.41 25.55
N ASN A 371 -16.94 -7.58 24.85
CA ASN A 371 -16.85 -8.40 23.66
C ASN A 371 -17.37 -9.82 23.91
N THR A 372 -16.79 -10.50 24.90
CA THR A 372 -17.16 -11.88 25.24
C THR A 372 -18.65 -12.00 25.58
N GLU A 373 -19.17 -11.11 26.44
CA GLU A 373 -20.59 -11.10 26.85
C GLU A 373 -21.53 -10.92 25.65
N MET A 374 -21.24 -9.97 24.77
CA MET A 374 -22.08 -9.69 23.60
C MET A 374 -22.21 -10.93 22.70
N PHE A 375 -21.09 -11.54 22.35
CA PHE A 375 -21.08 -12.66 21.40
C PHE A 375 -21.58 -13.97 22.03
N GLU A 376 -21.39 -14.16 23.33
CA GLU A 376 -22.01 -15.26 24.08
C GLU A 376 -23.54 -15.16 24.05
N VAL A 377 -24.10 -13.98 24.35
CA VAL A 377 -25.55 -13.76 24.34
C VAL A 377 -26.13 -13.95 22.93
N ILE A 378 -25.50 -13.38 21.90
CA ILE A 378 -25.91 -13.55 20.50
C ILE A 378 -25.91 -15.04 20.13
N LYS A 379 -24.83 -15.76 20.44
CA LYS A 379 -24.68 -17.19 20.15
C LYS A 379 -25.76 -18.02 20.82
N ARG A 380 -25.97 -17.81 22.13
CA ARG A 380 -26.97 -18.56 22.90
C ARG A 380 -28.37 -18.40 22.32
N LYS A 381 -28.78 -17.16 22.00
CA LYS A 381 -30.10 -16.90 21.40
C LYS A 381 -30.23 -17.47 20.00
N ALA A 382 -29.21 -17.32 19.15
CA ALA A 382 -29.23 -17.87 17.80
C ALA A 382 -29.32 -19.41 17.79
N VAL A 383 -28.62 -20.07 18.72
CA VAL A 383 -28.70 -21.53 18.90
C VAL A 383 -30.07 -21.95 19.39
N SER A 384 -30.66 -21.26 20.36
CA SER A 384 -32.04 -21.53 20.80
C SER A 384 -33.00 -21.49 19.63
N GLN A 385 -32.93 -20.44 18.82
CA GLN A 385 -33.86 -20.27 17.71
C GLN A 385 -33.72 -21.33 16.63
N THR A 386 -32.50 -21.72 16.26
CA THR A 386 -32.34 -22.74 15.21
C THR A 386 -32.85 -24.11 15.67
N LEU A 387 -32.85 -24.38 16.98
CA LEU A 387 -33.42 -25.59 17.56
C LEU A 387 -34.95 -25.55 17.53
N GLU A 388 -35.55 -24.43 17.91
CA GLU A 388 -37.00 -24.19 17.81
C GLU A 388 -37.49 -24.33 16.36
N LEU A 389 -36.84 -23.64 15.42
CA LEU A 389 -37.16 -23.75 13.99
C LEU A 389 -36.94 -25.17 13.46
N GLY A 390 -35.99 -25.93 13.99
CA GLY A 390 -35.76 -27.31 13.54
C GLY A 390 -36.83 -28.27 14.05
N ASN A 391 -37.45 -27.99 15.21
CA ASN A 391 -38.64 -28.71 15.67
C ASN A 391 -39.87 -28.33 14.84
N ASP A 392 -40.05 -27.04 14.52
CA ASP A 392 -41.24 -26.54 13.82
C ASP A 392 -41.22 -26.81 12.30
N ARG A 393 -40.06 -26.64 11.66
CA ARG A 393 -39.88 -26.69 10.20
C ARG A 393 -39.07 -27.89 9.72
N GLY A 394 -38.59 -28.72 10.66
CA GLY A 394 -37.63 -29.81 10.41
C GLY A 394 -36.18 -29.32 10.32
N PRO A 395 -35.21 -30.16 10.72
CA PRO A 395 -33.79 -29.83 10.59
C PRO A 395 -33.36 -29.70 9.12
N ALA A 396 -32.23 -29.04 8.88
CA ALA A 396 -31.63 -29.04 7.55
C ALA A 396 -31.30 -30.49 7.13
N PRO A 397 -31.42 -30.86 5.84
CA PRO A 397 -31.08 -32.21 5.35
C PRO A 397 -29.67 -32.68 5.73
N ASP A 398 -28.68 -31.79 5.69
CA ASP A 398 -27.31 -32.11 6.11
C ASP A 398 -27.11 -32.15 7.63
N MET A 399 -28.10 -31.69 8.37
CA MET A 399 -28.17 -31.75 9.83
C MET A 399 -29.20 -32.78 10.32
N ALA A 400 -29.61 -33.72 9.45
CA ALA A 400 -30.56 -34.77 9.79
C ALA A 400 -30.08 -35.57 11.01
N GLY A 401 -31.01 -35.91 11.90
CA GLY A 401 -30.70 -36.52 13.21
C GLY A 401 -30.33 -35.50 14.30
N THR A 402 -30.27 -34.21 13.98
CA THR A 402 -30.23 -33.11 14.96
C THR A 402 -31.55 -32.33 14.93
N SER A 403 -31.78 -31.47 15.94
CA SER A 403 -32.91 -30.52 15.92
C SER A 403 -32.55 -29.18 15.28
N ARG A 404 -31.44 -29.05 14.54
CA ARG A 404 -31.00 -27.73 14.04
C ARG A 404 -31.55 -27.44 12.64
N ARG A 405 -32.27 -26.34 12.50
CA ARG A 405 -32.75 -25.83 11.20
C ARG A 405 -31.60 -25.37 10.29
N ASN A 406 -30.52 -24.84 10.87
CA ASN A 406 -29.40 -24.25 10.14
C ASN A 406 -28.08 -24.86 10.63
N SER A 407 -27.21 -25.26 9.69
CA SER A 407 -25.88 -25.79 10.03
C SER A 407 -24.98 -24.70 10.66
N HIS A 408 -24.98 -23.50 10.06
CA HIS A 408 -24.23 -22.33 10.50
C HIS A 408 -25.17 -21.15 10.77
N LEU A 409 -24.77 -20.28 11.70
CA LEU A 409 -25.60 -19.19 12.23
C LEU A 409 -24.93 -17.81 12.19
N LEU A 410 -23.65 -17.72 12.55
CA LEU A 410 -22.96 -16.45 12.80
C LEU A 410 -21.74 -16.30 11.89
N ALA A 411 -21.61 -15.13 11.28
CA ALA A 411 -20.48 -14.69 10.47
C ALA A 411 -20.41 -13.16 10.47
N ILE A 412 -19.24 -12.57 10.75
CA ILE A 412 -19.11 -11.10 10.85
C ILE A 412 -18.52 -10.54 9.55
N ALA A 413 -19.38 -9.93 8.73
CA ALA A 413 -19.01 -9.29 7.47
C ALA A 413 -18.48 -7.84 7.70
N PRO A 414 -17.86 -7.18 6.71
CA PRO A 414 -17.23 -5.87 6.90
C PRO A 414 -18.22 -4.68 7.03
N ASN A 415 -19.52 -4.88 6.75
CA ASN A 415 -20.59 -3.88 6.95
C ASN A 415 -20.34 -2.48 6.37
N ALA A 416 -19.60 -2.34 5.26
CA ALA A 416 -19.21 -1.04 4.70
C ALA A 416 -20.41 -0.12 4.39
N SER A 417 -21.43 -0.60 3.68
CA SER A 417 -22.61 0.21 3.36
C SER A 417 -23.59 0.33 4.53
N SER A 418 -23.83 -0.77 5.26
CA SER A 418 -24.82 -0.79 6.35
C SER A 418 -24.41 0.09 7.53
N SER A 419 -23.11 0.17 7.84
CA SER A 419 -22.60 1.07 8.87
C SER A 419 -22.82 2.54 8.53
N ILE A 420 -22.62 2.93 7.26
CA ILE A 420 -22.91 4.28 6.77
C ILE A 420 -24.41 4.60 6.81
N LEU A 421 -25.28 3.65 6.42
CA LEU A 421 -26.73 3.83 6.49
C LEU A 421 -27.23 4.03 7.93
N LEU A 422 -26.56 3.45 8.93
CA LEU A 422 -26.89 3.67 10.35
C LEU A 422 -25.99 4.71 11.04
N ASN A 423 -25.05 5.33 10.32
CA ASN A 423 -24.02 6.23 10.87
C ASN A 423 -23.24 5.60 12.05
N THR A 424 -22.98 4.29 12.02
CA THR A 424 -22.29 3.56 13.10
C THR A 424 -20.89 3.10 12.69
N SER A 425 -20.07 2.62 13.64
CA SER A 425 -18.74 2.09 13.30
C SER A 425 -18.87 0.79 12.47
N PRO A 426 -18.00 0.57 11.48
CA PRO A 426 -18.09 -0.60 10.62
C PRO A 426 -17.76 -1.88 11.39
N SER A 427 -18.62 -2.89 11.23
CA SER A 427 -18.37 -4.24 11.76
C SER A 427 -17.95 -4.22 13.25
N ILE A 428 -16.99 -5.06 13.61
CA ILE A 428 -16.31 -5.07 14.92
C ILE A 428 -15.02 -4.24 14.93
N GLU A 429 -14.76 -3.48 13.87
CA GLU A 429 -13.48 -2.82 13.64
C GLU A 429 -13.42 -1.43 14.28
N PRO A 430 -12.22 -0.96 14.63
CA PRO A 430 -12.04 0.43 15.03
C PRO A 430 -12.31 1.38 13.85
N ASN A 431 -12.63 2.63 14.20
CA ASN A 431 -12.89 3.67 13.21
C ASN A 431 -11.54 4.16 12.68
N LYS A 432 -11.45 4.36 11.37
CA LYS A 432 -10.22 4.88 10.75
C LYS A 432 -9.89 6.31 11.15
N ALA A 433 -10.91 7.10 11.49
CA ALA A 433 -10.80 8.51 11.80
C ALA A 433 -11.99 8.95 12.66
N ASN A 434 -11.79 9.92 13.57
CA ASN A 434 -12.90 10.54 14.30
C ASN A 434 -13.63 11.63 13.50
N ALA A 435 -13.05 12.09 12.39
CA ALA A 435 -13.71 12.97 11.44
C ALA A 435 -13.21 12.67 10.02
N TYR A 436 -14.12 12.53 9.06
CA TYR A 436 -13.77 12.30 7.67
C TYR A 436 -14.81 12.90 6.73
N THR A 437 -14.40 13.15 5.50
CA THR A 437 -15.29 13.67 4.45
C THR A 437 -15.91 12.51 3.68
N HIS A 438 -17.24 12.43 3.68
CA HIS A 438 -18.02 11.47 2.93
C HIS A 438 -18.62 12.12 1.68
N ARG A 439 -18.30 11.58 0.50
CA ARG A 439 -18.83 12.09 -0.77
C ARG A 439 -20.06 11.29 -1.19
N THR A 440 -21.15 12.00 -1.46
CA THR A 440 -22.39 11.48 -2.04
C THR A 440 -22.63 12.11 -3.41
N ARG A 441 -23.69 11.69 -4.12
CA ARG A 441 -24.12 12.36 -5.36
C ARG A 441 -24.64 13.78 -5.12
N ALA A 442 -25.16 14.06 -3.93
CA ALA A 442 -25.68 15.36 -3.53
C ALA A 442 -24.60 16.35 -3.06
N GLY A 443 -23.39 15.86 -2.73
CA GLY A 443 -22.30 16.70 -2.25
C GLY A 443 -21.34 15.97 -1.32
N SER A 444 -20.40 16.74 -0.76
CA SER A 444 -19.36 16.26 0.15
C SER A 444 -19.72 16.68 1.58
N PHE A 445 -19.97 15.71 2.46
CA PHE A 445 -20.40 15.93 3.84
C PHE A 445 -19.29 15.61 4.83
N LEU A 446 -19.10 16.45 5.85
CA LEU A 446 -18.21 16.13 6.96
C LEU A 446 -18.94 15.20 7.94
N VAL A 447 -18.43 13.99 8.12
CA VAL A 447 -18.91 13.05 9.13
C VAL A 447 -18.02 13.18 10.36
N LYS A 448 -18.62 13.57 11.49
CA LYS A 448 -17.97 13.71 12.80
C LYS A 448 -18.36 12.54 13.69
N ASN A 449 -17.44 12.06 14.51
CA ASN A 449 -17.74 11.13 15.58
C ASN A 449 -18.68 11.80 16.58
N ARG A 450 -19.92 11.30 16.66
CA ARG A 450 -20.99 11.85 17.50
C ARG A 450 -20.66 11.83 19.00
N TYR A 451 -19.87 10.87 19.46
CA TYR A 451 -19.52 10.74 20.87
C TYR A 451 -18.43 11.73 21.24
N LEU A 452 -17.43 11.88 20.36
CA LEU A 452 -16.42 12.92 20.49
C LEU A 452 -17.06 14.32 20.41
N ASP A 453 -18.02 14.53 19.52
CA ASP A 453 -18.76 15.80 19.40
C ASP A 453 -19.49 16.17 20.71
N LYS A 454 -20.21 15.22 21.31
CA LYS A 454 -20.81 15.40 22.63
C LYS A 454 -19.77 15.71 23.71
N TYR A 455 -18.66 14.98 23.73
CA TYR A 455 -17.58 15.21 24.68
C TYR A 455 -16.98 16.62 24.54
N LEU A 456 -16.59 17.02 23.33
CA LEU A 456 -16.04 18.36 23.06
C LEU A 456 -17.02 19.47 23.43
N THR A 457 -18.32 19.23 23.24
CA THR A 457 -19.37 20.18 23.64
C THR A 457 -19.44 20.32 25.16
N SER A 458 -19.31 19.22 25.90
CA SER A 458 -19.36 19.22 27.37
C SER A 458 -18.21 19.98 28.04
N ILE A 459 -17.08 20.13 27.34
CA ILE A 459 -15.90 20.87 27.81
C ILE A 459 -15.73 22.25 27.14
N ASP A 460 -16.74 22.72 26.40
CA ASP A 460 -16.72 24.01 25.67
C ASP A 460 -15.52 24.15 24.71
N ARG A 461 -15.22 23.06 24.00
CA ARG A 461 -14.16 22.97 22.98
C ARG A 461 -14.67 22.49 21.63
N ASN A 462 -15.99 22.42 21.42
CA ASN A 462 -16.58 22.05 20.14
C ASN A 462 -16.58 23.25 19.16
N THR A 463 -15.41 23.58 18.62
CA THR A 463 -15.25 24.67 17.65
C THR A 463 -14.87 24.15 16.26
N ASN A 464 -15.12 24.96 15.23
CA ASN A 464 -14.72 24.63 13.86
C ASN A 464 -13.20 24.46 13.72
N ASP A 465 -12.41 25.22 14.48
CA ASP A 465 -10.94 25.12 14.47
C ASP A 465 -10.46 23.79 15.05
N VAL A 466 -11.09 23.29 16.13
CA VAL A 466 -10.77 21.97 16.70
C VAL A 466 -11.10 20.86 15.70
N TRP A 467 -12.27 20.89 15.07
CA TRP A 467 -12.62 19.89 14.05
C TRP A 467 -11.73 19.96 12.82
N THR A 468 -11.34 21.16 12.40
CA THR A 468 -10.37 21.34 11.31
C THR A 468 -9.03 20.73 11.69
N SER A 469 -8.56 20.96 12.92
CA SER A 469 -7.34 20.36 13.45
C SER A 469 -7.40 18.82 13.51
N ILE A 470 -8.53 18.24 13.92
CA ILE A 470 -8.75 16.79 13.89
C ILE A 470 -8.64 16.26 12.45
N ILE A 471 -9.30 16.90 11.48
CA ILE A 471 -9.26 16.49 10.07
C ILE A 471 -7.85 16.60 9.48
N THR A 472 -7.11 17.68 9.77
CA THR A 472 -5.75 17.87 9.24
C THR A 472 -4.74 16.91 9.85
N ASN A 473 -5.05 16.31 10.99
CA ASN A 473 -4.27 15.25 11.64
C ASN A 473 -4.90 13.86 11.44
N GLY A 474 -5.46 13.59 10.26
CA GLY A 474 -5.94 12.25 9.88
C GLY A 474 -7.16 11.75 10.67
N GLY A 475 -7.87 12.64 11.37
CA GLY A 475 -8.97 12.28 12.26
C GLY A 475 -8.53 11.91 13.68
N SER A 476 -7.26 12.12 14.02
CA SER A 476 -6.72 11.90 15.36
C SER A 476 -7.16 12.99 16.35
N VAL A 477 -7.19 12.62 17.63
CA VAL A 477 -7.33 13.55 18.76
C VAL A 477 -6.10 13.55 19.69
N GLN A 478 -5.07 12.75 19.38
CA GLN A 478 -3.94 12.52 20.28
C GLN A 478 -3.12 13.80 20.52
N HIS A 479 -3.09 14.69 19.54
CA HIS A 479 -2.38 15.99 19.57
C HIS A 479 -3.12 17.10 20.33
N LEU A 480 -4.35 16.85 20.81
CA LEU A 480 -5.14 17.87 21.50
C LEU A 480 -4.80 17.90 23.00
N ASP A 481 -4.03 18.90 23.43
CA ASP A 481 -3.51 19.01 24.81
C ASP A 481 -4.60 19.22 25.88
N PHE A 482 -5.79 19.69 25.48
CA PHE A 482 -6.91 19.91 26.40
C PHE A 482 -7.78 18.67 26.63
N ILE A 483 -7.51 17.56 25.95
CA ILE A 483 -8.17 16.27 26.17
C ILE A 483 -7.27 15.44 27.08
N SER A 484 -7.82 14.86 28.15
CA SER A 484 -7.04 13.99 29.04
C SER A 484 -6.66 12.69 28.36
N ASP A 485 -5.59 12.05 28.84
CA ASP A 485 -5.08 10.81 28.25
C ASP A 485 -6.12 9.69 28.32
N GLU A 486 -6.92 9.59 29.40
CA GLU A 486 -7.97 8.58 29.51
C GLU A 486 -9.04 8.70 28.42
N VAL A 487 -9.37 9.94 28.02
CA VAL A 487 -10.32 10.19 26.94
C VAL A 487 -9.68 9.95 25.57
N LYS A 488 -8.40 10.31 25.41
CA LYS A 488 -7.65 10.02 24.18
C LYS A 488 -7.58 8.52 23.88
N GLU A 489 -7.45 7.68 24.90
CA GLU A 489 -7.48 6.22 24.78
C GLU A 489 -8.82 5.67 24.22
N VAL A 490 -9.94 6.32 24.54
CA VAL A 490 -11.28 5.95 24.02
C VAL A 490 -11.44 6.28 22.52
N TYR A 491 -10.78 7.33 22.06
CA TYR A 491 -10.92 7.86 20.70
C TYR A 491 -9.72 7.57 19.79
N LYS A 492 -8.87 6.60 20.16
CA LYS A 492 -7.81 6.09 19.28
C LYS A 492 -8.40 5.61 17.95
N THR A 493 -7.75 5.99 16.85
CA THR A 493 -8.11 5.55 15.50
C THR A 493 -7.51 4.19 15.18
N SER A 494 -7.93 3.55 14.09
CA SER A 494 -7.46 2.22 13.70
C SER A 494 -5.93 2.10 13.57
N PHE A 495 -5.25 3.18 13.16
CA PHE A 495 -3.79 3.23 13.02
C PHE A 495 -3.04 3.54 14.32
N GLU A 496 -3.74 4.02 15.35
CA GLU A 496 -3.20 4.36 16.67
C GLU A 496 -3.31 3.20 17.67
N LEU A 497 -4.13 2.20 17.37
CA LEU A 497 -4.37 1.03 18.23
C LEU A 497 -3.27 -0.04 18.04
N ASP A 498 -2.92 -0.72 19.13
CA ASP A 498 -2.19 -1.97 19.11
C ASP A 498 -3.03 -3.05 18.41
N GLN A 499 -2.54 -3.49 17.26
CA GLN A 499 -3.15 -4.54 16.46
C GLN A 499 -3.21 -5.89 17.19
N MET A 500 -2.37 -6.13 18.21
CA MET A 500 -2.51 -7.29 19.08
C MET A 500 -3.83 -7.28 19.85
N SER A 501 -4.32 -6.11 20.27
CA SER A 501 -5.63 -5.97 20.93
C SER A 501 -6.77 -6.33 19.98
N ILE A 502 -6.65 -5.95 18.70
CA ILE A 502 -7.62 -6.35 17.66
C ILE A 502 -7.62 -7.87 17.48
N ILE A 503 -6.43 -8.50 17.37
CA ILE A 503 -6.31 -9.96 17.26
C ILE A 503 -6.88 -10.67 18.47
N LYS A 504 -6.58 -10.20 19.69
CA LYS A 504 -7.08 -10.80 20.93
C LYS A 504 -8.60 -10.76 20.98
N LEU A 505 -9.20 -9.59 20.80
CA LEU A 505 -10.65 -9.44 20.79
C LEU A 505 -11.32 -10.25 19.68
N ALA A 506 -10.69 -10.36 18.51
CA ALA A 506 -11.18 -11.18 17.41
C ALA A 506 -11.09 -12.69 17.74
N GLY A 507 -9.99 -13.15 18.37
CA GLY A 507 -9.83 -14.52 18.86
C GLY A 507 -10.87 -14.88 19.92
N ASP A 508 -11.08 -14.02 20.92
CA ASP A 508 -12.05 -14.25 22.01
C ASP A 508 -13.46 -14.48 21.47
N ARG A 509 -13.91 -13.61 20.54
CA ARG A 509 -15.24 -13.73 19.93
C ARG A 509 -15.35 -14.88 18.93
N GLN A 510 -14.23 -15.30 18.32
CA GLN A 510 -14.21 -16.40 17.35
C GLN A 510 -14.77 -17.70 17.95
N ASN A 511 -14.60 -17.90 19.26
CA ASN A 511 -15.16 -19.04 20.01
C ASN A 511 -16.69 -19.14 19.93
N TYR A 512 -17.37 -18.01 19.73
CA TYR A 512 -18.83 -17.95 19.62
C TYR A 512 -19.30 -17.98 18.15
N ILE A 513 -18.42 -17.70 17.20
CA ILE A 513 -18.72 -17.57 15.77
C ILE A 513 -18.41 -18.89 15.04
N CYS A 514 -19.45 -19.54 14.50
CA CYS A 514 -19.28 -20.82 13.81
C CYS A 514 -18.61 -20.71 12.44
N GLN A 515 -18.71 -19.56 11.77
CA GLN A 515 -17.97 -19.25 10.55
C GLN A 515 -16.78 -18.34 10.90
N GLY A 516 -16.37 -17.40 10.05
CA GLY A 516 -15.32 -16.43 10.30
C GLY A 516 -15.80 -15.00 10.58
N GLN A 517 -14.85 -14.09 10.50
CA GLN A 517 -15.02 -12.65 10.68
C GLN A 517 -14.01 -11.94 9.79
N SER A 518 -14.44 -10.90 9.06
CA SER A 518 -13.56 -10.10 8.23
C SER A 518 -12.70 -9.20 9.10
N VAL A 519 -11.50 -9.65 9.47
CA VAL A 519 -10.57 -8.87 10.34
C VAL A 519 -9.57 -8.11 9.48
N ASN A 520 -9.73 -6.78 9.39
CA ASN A 520 -8.70 -5.92 8.85
C ASN A 520 -7.60 -5.63 9.88
N LEU A 521 -6.37 -5.47 9.40
CA LEU A 521 -5.23 -4.97 10.18
C LEU A 521 -4.77 -3.61 9.63
N PHE A 522 -4.29 -2.75 10.51
CA PHE A 522 -3.92 -1.37 10.23
C PHE A 522 -2.52 -1.10 10.76
N PHE A 523 -1.60 -0.71 9.89
CA PHE A 523 -0.22 -0.45 10.27
C PHE A 523 0.22 0.93 9.78
N PRO A 524 0.82 1.76 10.65
CA PRO A 524 1.39 3.03 10.22
C PRO A 524 2.62 2.82 9.32
N SER A 525 3.01 3.87 8.61
CA SER A 525 4.24 3.84 7.80
C SER A 525 5.47 3.68 8.70
N GLY A 526 6.42 2.84 8.28
CA GLY A 526 7.63 2.58 9.05
C GLY A 526 7.42 1.70 10.29
N VAL A 527 6.27 1.03 10.42
CA VAL A 527 6.05 0.06 11.49
C VAL A 527 7.14 -1.02 11.47
N ASP A 528 7.53 -1.45 12.65
CA ASP A 528 8.49 -2.51 12.82
C ASP A 528 8.01 -3.85 12.22
N ARG A 529 8.86 -4.46 11.39
CA ARG A 529 8.61 -5.74 10.71
C ARG A 529 8.37 -6.88 11.70
N ALA A 530 9.08 -6.91 12.83
CA ALA A 530 8.93 -7.98 13.81
C ALA A 530 7.56 -7.91 14.51
N TYR A 531 7.07 -6.71 14.79
CA TYR A 531 5.72 -6.50 15.29
C TYR A 531 4.65 -6.94 14.28
N VAL A 532 4.79 -6.58 12.99
CA VAL A 532 3.89 -7.07 11.93
C VAL A 532 3.85 -8.60 11.91
N ASN A 533 5.02 -9.25 11.92
CA ASN A 533 5.12 -10.71 11.98
C ASN A 533 4.43 -11.28 13.23
N LYS A 534 4.71 -10.71 14.41
CA LYS A 534 4.11 -11.12 15.69
C LYS A 534 2.59 -11.06 15.65
N VAL A 535 2.00 -9.99 15.13
CA VAL A 535 0.54 -9.82 15.00
C VAL A 535 -0.06 -10.89 14.08
N HIS A 536 0.59 -11.18 12.94
CA HIS A 536 0.08 -12.19 12.00
C HIS A 536 0.19 -13.62 12.55
N LEU A 537 1.28 -13.96 13.26
CA LEU A 537 1.40 -15.23 13.97
C LEU A 537 0.41 -15.33 15.13
N ALA A 538 0.18 -14.22 15.83
CA ALA A 538 -0.82 -14.15 16.90
C ALA A 538 -2.22 -14.50 16.38
N ALA A 539 -2.56 -14.10 15.15
CA ALA A 539 -3.86 -14.43 14.56
C ALA A 539 -4.12 -15.94 14.52
N TRP A 540 -3.14 -16.72 14.05
CA TRP A 540 -3.22 -18.18 14.03
C TRP A 540 -3.30 -18.77 15.43
N THR A 541 -2.39 -18.36 16.33
CA THR A 541 -2.33 -18.90 17.70
C THR A 541 -3.57 -18.58 18.55
N HIS A 542 -4.28 -17.48 18.26
CA HIS A 542 -5.55 -17.12 18.91
C HIS A 542 -6.78 -17.78 18.27
N GLY A 543 -6.58 -18.72 17.33
CA GLY A 543 -7.66 -19.54 16.77
C GLY A 543 -8.56 -18.81 15.78
N LEU A 544 -8.09 -17.72 15.17
CA LEU A 544 -8.80 -17.06 14.08
C LEU A 544 -8.88 -17.98 12.85
N LYS A 545 -9.94 -17.83 12.05
CA LYS A 545 -10.11 -18.56 10.79
C LYS A 545 -9.50 -17.83 9.59
N GLY A 546 -9.28 -16.53 9.69
CA GLY A 546 -8.62 -15.77 8.64
C GLY A 546 -8.38 -14.31 8.99
N LEU A 547 -7.58 -13.65 8.16
CA LEU A 547 -7.34 -12.21 8.14
C LEU A 547 -7.72 -11.66 6.76
N TYR A 548 -8.39 -10.51 6.75
CA TYR A 548 -8.85 -9.85 5.53
C TYR A 548 -7.77 -8.89 5.00
N TYR A 549 -8.09 -7.60 4.81
CA TYR A 549 -7.11 -6.64 4.31
C TYR A 549 -6.07 -6.26 5.36
N LEU A 550 -4.86 -6.03 4.88
CA LEU A 550 -3.87 -5.20 5.55
C LEU A 550 -3.96 -3.77 4.97
N ARG A 551 -4.08 -2.77 5.84
CA ARG A 551 -4.10 -1.36 5.48
C ARG A 551 -2.84 -0.70 6.00
N THR A 552 -2.12 -0.04 5.11
CA THR A 552 -0.95 0.77 5.47
C THR A 552 -1.28 2.24 5.28
N GLU A 553 -0.73 3.10 6.13
CA GLU A 553 -0.65 4.53 5.83
C GLU A 553 0.37 4.72 4.70
N ALA A 554 -0.03 4.49 3.45
CA ALA A 554 0.70 5.03 2.32
C ALA A 554 0.68 6.56 2.47
N LYS A 555 1.84 7.25 2.36
CA LYS A 555 1.95 8.73 2.39
C LYS A 555 0.70 9.37 1.74
N GLU A 556 -0.29 9.76 2.53
CA GLU A 556 -1.53 10.41 2.09
C GLU A 556 -1.22 11.86 1.70
N ARG A 557 -0.28 12.06 0.77
CA ARG A 557 -0.02 13.34 0.12
C ARG A 557 -0.78 13.48 -1.19
N ALA A 558 -1.14 12.39 -1.87
CA ALA A 558 -1.85 12.50 -3.15
C ALA A 558 -3.32 12.91 -2.98
N GLU A 559 -4.05 12.34 -1.99
CA GLU A 559 -5.47 12.67 -1.78
C GLU A 559 -5.68 13.97 -0.98
N ASN A 560 -4.72 14.37 -0.15
CA ASN A 560 -4.79 15.64 0.58
C ASN A 560 -4.39 16.86 -0.28
N VAL A 561 -3.65 16.67 -1.37
CA VAL A 561 -3.38 17.74 -2.36
C VAL A 561 -4.65 18.08 -3.16
N SER A 562 -5.52 17.11 -3.43
CA SER A 562 -6.82 17.37 -4.07
C SER A 562 -7.80 18.10 -3.13
N LYS A 563 -7.67 17.92 -1.81
CA LYS A 563 -8.50 18.60 -0.79
C LYS A 563 -8.11 20.05 -0.54
N LYS A 564 -6.85 20.44 -0.83
CA LYS A 564 -6.42 21.84 -0.75
C LYS A 564 -7.00 22.73 -1.87
N VAL A 565 -7.43 22.13 -2.98
CA VAL A 565 -7.97 22.87 -4.14
C VAL A 565 -9.46 23.21 -3.97
N GLU A 566 -10.23 22.43 -3.21
CA GLU A 566 -11.68 22.67 -3.02
C GLU A 566 -12.02 23.59 -1.83
N ALA A 567 -11.14 23.70 -0.82
CA ALA A 567 -11.29 24.69 0.25
C ALA A 567 -11.04 26.15 -0.21
N ASN A 568 -10.45 26.34 -1.39
CA ASN A 568 -10.12 27.65 -1.96
C ASN A 568 -11.30 28.34 -2.68
N LYS A 569 -12.50 27.75 -2.73
CA LYS A 569 -13.67 28.38 -3.38
C LYS A 569 -14.42 29.40 -2.51
N LEU A 570 -13.95 29.69 -1.29
CA LEU A 570 -14.63 30.59 -0.34
C LEU A 570 -13.80 31.79 0.15
N THR A 571 -12.71 32.14 -0.52
CA THR A 571 -11.98 33.39 -0.22
C THR A 571 -11.76 34.20 -1.49
N GLU A 572 -12.59 35.22 -1.69
CA GLU A 572 -12.28 36.30 -2.62
C GLU A 572 -11.04 37.08 -2.14
N GLU A 573 -10.23 37.48 -3.13
CA GLU A 573 -9.10 38.43 -3.12
C GLU A 573 -7.75 37.99 -2.51
N LYS A 574 -7.02 37.14 -3.26
CA LYS A 574 -5.55 37.04 -3.23
C LYS A 574 -4.96 37.19 -4.63
N ARG A 575 -5.16 38.35 -5.27
CA ARG A 575 -4.61 38.60 -6.62
C ARG A 575 -3.26 39.31 -6.54
N THR A 576 -2.38 38.97 -7.47
CA THR A 576 -1.13 39.69 -7.70
C THR A 576 -1.37 40.76 -8.77
N ILE A 577 -1.03 42.01 -8.48
CA ILE A 577 -1.31 43.16 -9.35
C ILE A 577 -0.03 43.97 -9.57
N VAL A 578 0.22 44.35 -10.82
CA VAL A 578 1.32 45.22 -11.23
C VAL A 578 0.74 46.50 -11.81
N TYR A 579 0.88 47.61 -11.10
CA TYR A 579 0.55 48.94 -11.62
C TYR A 579 1.76 49.50 -12.37
N GLY A 580 1.57 49.86 -13.63
CA GLY A 580 2.68 50.29 -14.50
C GLY A 580 2.28 51.27 -15.60
N LYS A 581 3.25 51.59 -16.46
CA LYS A 581 3.09 52.39 -17.69
C LYS A 581 3.67 51.63 -18.89
N GLN A 582 3.08 51.78 -20.07
CA GLN A 582 3.49 51.02 -21.26
C GLN A 582 4.96 51.24 -21.64
N ASP A 583 5.47 52.47 -21.50
CA ASP A 583 6.85 52.83 -21.87
C ASP A 583 7.85 52.78 -20.70
N CYS A 584 7.59 51.97 -19.67
CA CYS A 584 8.48 51.87 -18.50
C CYS A 584 9.37 50.62 -18.53
N PRO A 585 10.71 50.75 -18.66
CA PRO A 585 11.63 49.62 -18.66
C PRO A 585 11.57 48.77 -17.38
N TYR A 586 11.33 49.39 -16.22
CA TYR A 586 11.21 48.70 -14.94
C TYR A 586 9.89 47.92 -14.81
N CYS A 587 8.82 48.38 -15.47
CA CYS A 587 7.56 47.63 -15.53
C CYS A 587 7.72 46.38 -16.41
N PHE A 588 8.44 46.50 -17.54
CA PHE A 588 8.78 45.34 -18.38
C PHE A 588 9.59 44.30 -17.61
N ASN A 589 10.65 44.73 -16.90
CA ASN A 589 11.49 43.83 -16.12
C ASN A 589 10.73 43.15 -14.96
N ALA A 590 9.82 43.87 -14.30
CA ALA A 590 9.00 43.30 -13.23
C ALA A 590 8.05 42.20 -13.76
N LYS A 591 7.42 42.44 -14.92
CA LYS A 591 6.58 41.45 -15.59
C LYS A 591 7.36 40.20 -15.99
N ALA A 592 8.50 40.39 -16.66
CA ALA A 592 9.37 39.28 -17.05
C ALA A 592 9.86 38.47 -15.84
N LEU A 593 10.15 39.13 -14.71
CA LEU A 593 10.56 38.45 -13.47
C LEU A 593 9.42 37.62 -12.88
N LEU A 594 8.19 38.15 -12.80
CA LEU A 594 7.02 37.43 -12.31
C LEU A 594 6.69 36.22 -13.22
N GLU A 595 6.77 36.39 -14.53
CA GLU A 595 6.58 35.33 -15.53
C GLU A 595 7.63 34.23 -15.38
N SER A 596 8.91 34.60 -15.19
CA SER A 596 9.99 33.63 -14.99
C SER A 596 9.83 32.80 -13.71
N LYS A 597 9.09 33.32 -12.72
CA LYS A 597 8.78 32.64 -11.45
C LYS A 597 7.42 31.94 -11.45
N GLY A 598 6.70 31.96 -12.58
CA GLY A 598 5.38 31.33 -12.71
C GLY A 598 4.28 31.98 -11.87
N ILE A 599 4.44 33.27 -11.52
CA ILE A 599 3.46 34.00 -10.71
C ILE A 599 2.48 34.70 -11.67
N GLU A 600 1.21 34.28 -11.66
CA GLU A 600 0.15 34.97 -12.40
C GLU A 600 -0.06 36.39 -11.84
N TYR A 601 -0.23 37.37 -12.72
CA TYR A 601 -0.43 38.76 -12.33
C TYR A 601 -1.41 39.48 -13.25
N GLU A 602 -2.10 40.47 -12.70
CA GLU A 602 -2.92 41.43 -13.44
C GLU A 602 -2.10 42.71 -13.66
N TYR A 603 -2.03 43.20 -14.90
CA TYR A 603 -1.34 44.45 -15.22
C TYR A 603 -2.34 45.59 -15.40
N ILE A 604 -2.20 46.62 -14.59
CA ILE A 604 -3.05 47.81 -14.64
C ILE A 604 -2.22 48.99 -15.12
N ASP A 605 -2.62 49.54 -16.26
CA ASP A 605 -1.99 50.71 -16.86
C ASP A 605 -2.54 51.99 -16.23
N ILE A 606 -1.69 52.70 -15.50
CA ILE A 606 -2.12 53.88 -14.74
C ILE A 606 -2.43 55.09 -15.62
N GLU A 607 -1.92 55.12 -16.86
CA GLU A 607 -2.21 56.20 -17.81
C GLU A 607 -3.59 56.05 -18.44
N ALA A 608 -4.06 54.82 -18.65
CA ALA A 608 -5.42 54.54 -19.12
C ALA A 608 -6.49 54.90 -18.08
N GLU A 609 -6.15 54.81 -16.79
CA GLU A 609 -7.06 55.07 -15.66
C GLU A 609 -7.04 56.53 -15.16
N ASN A 610 -6.21 57.40 -15.77
CA ASN A 610 -6.06 58.82 -15.44
C ASN A 610 -5.74 59.08 -13.95
N LYS A 611 -4.96 58.20 -13.31
CA LYS A 611 -4.58 58.25 -11.88
C LYS A 611 -3.07 58.29 -11.71
N THR A 612 -2.59 58.98 -10.68
CA THR A 612 -1.18 58.98 -10.28
C THR A 612 -0.82 57.72 -9.49
N ALA A 613 0.48 57.39 -9.41
CA ALA A 613 0.97 56.24 -8.63
C ALA A 613 0.59 56.35 -7.13
N ALA A 614 0.51 57.57 -6.59
CA ALA A 614 0.07 57.82 -5.22
C ALA A 614 -1.43 57.56 -5.03
N GLU A 615 -2.26 57.99 -5.98
CA GLU A 615 -3.71 57.81 -5.93
C GLU A 615 -4.12 56.33 -6.08
N ILE A 616 -3.41 55.57 -6.92
CA ILE A 616 -3.74 54.16 -7.16
C ILE A 616 -3.26 53.22 -6.05
N THR A 617 -2.21 53.61 -5.32
CA THR A 617 -1.68 52.84 -4.19
C THR A 617 -2.20 53.31 -2.83
N GLY A 618 -2.91 54.45 -2.78
CA GLY A 618 -3.34 55.10 -1.53
C GLY A 618 -2.17 55.62 -0.68
N ARG A 619 -0.98 55.76 -1.27
CA ARG A 619 0.27 56.13 -0.56
C ARG A 619 0.83 57.45 -1.11
N PRO A 620 0.75 58.56 -0.34
CA PRO A 620 1.15 59.88 -0.82
C PRO A 620 2.66 60.04 -1.08
N ASP A 621 3.48 59.11 -0.60
CA ASP A 621 4.94 59.06 -0.76
C ASP A 621 5.39 58.39 -2.08
N VAL A 622 4.50 57.69 -2.78
CA VAL A 622 4.83 56.92 -3.98
C VAL A 622 4.72 57.77 -5.24
N ARG A 623 5.84 57.97 -5.94
CA ARG A 623 5.90 58.79 -7.18
C ARG A 623 6.30 58.03 -8.44
N THR A 624 6.68 56.76 -8.32
CA THR A 624 7.29 55.97 -9.40
C THR A 624 6.50 54.71 -9.70
N VAL A 625 6.74 54.10 -10.86
CA VAL A 625 6.19 52.80 -11.28
C VAL A 625 7.34 51.86 -11.71
N PRO A 626 7.20 50.53 -11.63
CA PRO A 626 6.01 49.76 -11.24
C PRO A 626 5.71 49.84 -9.74
N GLN A 627 4.47 49.59 -9.37
CA GLN A 627 4.05 49.34 -7.98
C GLN A 627 3.37 47.98 -7.95
N ILE A 628 3.95 46.98 -7.26
CA ILE A 628 3.42 45.62 -7.27
C ILE A 628 2.90 45.16 -5.92
N TYR A 629 1.78 44.43 -6.00
CA TYR A 629 1.15 43.70 -4.92
C TYR A 629 1.25 42.22 -5.23
N LEU A 630 1.82 41.42 -4.35
CA LEU A 630 1.84 39.96 -4.46
C LEU A 630 0.78 39.40 -3.50
N GLU A 631 -0.21 38.67 -4.03
CA GLU A 631 -1.31 38.10 -3.24
C GLU A 631 -1.97 39.10 -2.26
N GLY A 632 -2.17 40.35 -2.71
CA GLY A 632 -2.74 41.43 -1.89
C GLY A 632 -1.76 42.17 -0.96
N LYS A 633 -0.49 41.77 -0.86
CA LYS A 633 0.53 42.45 -0.06
C LYS A 633 1.38 43.40 -0.92
N TYR A 634 1.46 44.66 -0.52
CA TYR A 634 2.29 45.66 -1.20
C TYR A 634 3.79 45.34 -1.05
N VAL A 635 4.50 45.24 -2.19
CA VAL A 635 5.94 44.94 -2.26
C VAL A 635 6.77 46.17 -2.63
N GLY A 636 6.24 47.09 -3.44
CA GLY A 636 6.95 48.29 -3.89
C GLY A 636 7.32 48.23 -5.37
N GLY A 637 8.53 48.69 -5.73
CA GLY A 637 9.02 48.75 -7.10
C GLY A 637 9.75 47.49 -7.57
N PHE A 638 10.36 47.57 -8.76
CA PHE A 638 11.08 46.44 -9.34
C PHE A 638 12.26 45.97 -8.48
N LYS A 639 12.99 46.90 -7.85
CA LYS A 639 14.17 46.56 -7.03
C LYS A 639 13.77 45.83 -5.75
N GLU A 640 12.67 46.27 -5.15
CA GLU A 640 12.07 45.67 -3.97
C GLU A 640 11.49 44.29 -4.31
N LEU A 641 10.81 44.15 -5.45
CA LEU A 641 10.34 42.86 -5.96
C LEU A 641 11.50 41.89 -6.21
N HIS A 642 12.55 42.35 -6.88
CA HIS A 642 13.74 41.53 -7.12
C HIS A 642 14.34 41.06 -5.81
N THR A 643 14.53 41.95 -4.84
CA THR A 643 15.09 41.62 -3.51
C THR A 643 14.18 40.65 -2.75
N TYR A 644 12.87 40.91 -2.73
CA TYR A 644 11.85 40.09 -2.08
C TYR A 644 11.82 38.66 -2.62
N LEU A 645 12.10 38.46 -3.91
CA LEU A 645 12.14 37.15 -4.56
C LEU A 645 13.54 36.51 -4.61
N SER A 646 14.61 37.19 -4.18
CA SER A 646 16.00 36.72 -4.33
C SER A 646 16.76 36.44 -3.02
N GLN A 647 16.26 36.83 -1.85
CA GLN A 647 16.86 36.49 -0.56
C GLN A 647 15.93 35.60 0.28
N GLN A 648 16.44 34.45 0.74
CA GLN A 648 15.78 33.59 1.71
C GLN A 648 16.55 33.66 3.04
N GLU A 649 16.03 34.36 4.04
CA GLU A 649 16.52 34.31 5.42
C GLU A 649 15.89 33.14 6.21
N THR A 650 14.93 32.43 5.61
CA THR A 650 14.15 31.37 6.24
C THR A 650 14.37 30.03 5.54
N TYR A 651 14.22 28.92 6.28
CA TYR A 651 14.44 27.55 5.77
C TYR A 651 13.50 27.16 4.60
N LYS A 652 12.38 27.87 4.42
CA LYS A 652 11.40 27.64 3.35
C LYS A 652 10.86 28.98 2.83
N PRO A 653 10.35 29.00 1.58
CA PRO A 653 10.32 27.91 0.59
C PRO A 653 11.69 27.62 -0.05
N PHE A 654 11.89 26.40 -0.57
CA PHE A 654 13.13 26.03 -1.28
C PHE A 654 13.10 26.53 -2.73
N ASN A 655 14.22 27.06 -3.22
CA ASN A 655 14.36 27.47 -4.61
C ASN A 655 14.72 26.28 -5.52
N HIS A 656 15.41 25.29 -4.97
CA HIS A 656 15.78 24.05 -5.65
C HIS A 656 15.20 22.84 -4.91
N GLU A 657 13.86 22.71 -4.88
CA GLU A 657 13.17 21.57 -4.23
C GLU A 657 13.71 20.20 -4.67
N TRP A 658 14.24 20.12 -5.89
CA TRP A 658 14.87 18.93 -6.39
C TRP A 658 16.11 18.50 -5.61
N ALA A 659 16.90 19.44 -5.08
CA ALA A 659 18.08 19.12 -4.28
C ALA A 659 17.67 18.48 -2.94
N VAL A 660 16.55 18.93 -2.38
CA VAL A 660 15.91 18.29 -1.21
C VAL A 660 15.42 16.89 -1.55
N GLY A 661 14.79 16.72 -2.73
CA GLY A 661 14.37 15.42 -3.22
C GLY A 661 15.52 14.42 -3.37
N ILE A 662 16.66 14.88 -3.89
CA ILE A 662 17.87 14.06 -4.05
C ILE A 662 18.50 13.73 -2.68
N THR A 663 18.62 14.71 -1.79
CA THR A 663 19.09 14.48 -0.41
C THR A 663 18.27 13.40 0.27
N LYS A 664 16.94 13.49 0.18
CA LYS A 664 16.04 12.49 0.76
C LYS A 664 16.21 11.10 0.15
N LYS A 665 16.33 11.04 -1.18
CA LYS A 665 16.60 9.77 -1.88
C LYS A 665 17.91 9.14 -1.38
N HIS A 666 18.90 9.98 -1.09
CA HIS A 666 20.19 9.56 -0.56
C HIS A 666 20.13 9.06 0.89
N GLU A 667 19.36 9.74 1.75
CA GLU A 667 19.08 9.29 3.11
C GLU A 667 18.32 7.95 3.14
N GLU A 668 17.41 7.73 2.19
CA GLU A 668 16.62 6.50 2.09
C GLU A 668 17.46 5.25 1.73
N ILE A 669 18.66 5.43 1.15
CA ILE A 669 19.58 4.34 0.76
C ILE A 669 20.85 4.28 1.64
N HIS A 670 20.88 5.06 2.72
CA HIS A 670 22.03 5.13 3.64
C HIS A 670 22.38 3.77 4.25
N TRP A 671 23.67 3.46 4.29
CA TRP A 671 24.26 2.29 4.95
C TRP A 671 25.54 2.68 5.72
N THR A 672 26.01 1.77 6.57
CA THR A 672 27.27 1.87 7.33
C THR A 672 28.16 0.65 7.05
N GLU A 673 29.47 0.81 7.18
CA GLU A 673 30.46 -0.21 6.82
C GLU A 673 30.26 -1.57 7.52
N ASP A 674 29.78 -1.57 8.77
CA ASP A 674 29.52 -2.77 9.57
C ASP A 674 28.28 -3.56 9.09
N GLU A 675 27.52 -3.01 8.14
CA GLU A 675 26.33 -3.67 7.60
C GLU A 675 26.67 -4.77 6.59
N ALA A 676 27.83 -4.71 5.94
CA ALA A 676 28.29 -5.75 5.03
C ALA A 676 28.92 -6.92 5.81
N ASP A 677 28.39 -8.14 5.64
CA ASP A 677 29.00 -9.33 6.23
C ASP A 677 30.18 -9.80 5.37
N LEU A 678 31.39 -9.64 5.91
CA LEU A 678 32.65 -10.03 5.27
C LEU A 678 33.16 -11.41 5.74
N SER A 679 32.40 -12.13 6.57
CA SER A 679 32.86 -13.39 7.16
C SER A 679 33.10 -14.49 6.12
N GLU A 680 32.23 -14.62 5.11
CA GLU A 680 32.42 -15.53 3.99
C GLU A 680 33.60 -15.11 3.11
N ASP A 681 33.85 -13.81 2.97
CA ASP A 681 34.94 -13.27 2.14
C ASP A 681 36.31 -13.66 2.70
N VAL A 682 36.47 -13.72 4.02
CA VAL A 682 37.69 -14.26 4.65
C VAL A 682 37.92 -15.72 4.27
N ASN A 683 36.84 -16.52 4.22
CA ASN A 683 36.93 -17.92 3.84
C ASN A 683 37.22 -18.08 2.35
N ASP A 684 36.58 -17.27 1.50
CA ASP A 684 36.85 -17.25 0.07
C ASP A 684 38.30 -16.85 -0.20
N TRP A 685 38.78 -15.81 0.47
CA TRP A 685 40.17 -15.36 0.42
C TRP A 685 41.14 -16.46 0.85
N LYS A 686 40.87 -17.20 1.92
CA LYS A 686 41.79 -18.24 2.39
C LYS A 686 41.73 -19.52 1.55
N LEU A 687 40.56 -19.92 1.10
CA LEU A 687 40.29 -21.30 0.65
C LEU A 687 39.81 -21.41 -0.80
N LYS A 688 39.17 -20.38 -1.38
CA LYS A 688 38.54 -20.46 -2.71
C LYS A 688 39.24 -19.67 -3.80
N LEU A 689 39.83 -18.52 -3.46
CA LEU A 689 40.52 -17.68 -4.44
C LEU A 689 41.90 -18.23 -4.79
N ASN A 690 42.20 -18.28 -6.08
CA ASN A 690 43.54 -18.59 -6.56
C ASN A 690 44.48 -17.37 -6.44
N HIS A 691 45.77 -17.56 -6.74
CA HIS A 691 46.76 -16.49 -6.63
C HIS A 691 46.43 -15.30 -7.54
N ASP A 692 46.08 -15.56 -8.80
CA ASP A 692 45.75 -14.54 -9.79
C ASP A 692 44.52 -13.70 -9.37
N GLU A 693 43.49 -14.32 -8.80
CA GLU A 693 42.29 -13.64 -8.29
C GLU A 693 42.61 -12.72 -7.10
N LYS A 694 43.49 -13.17 -6.18
CA LYS A 694 43.91 -12.35 -5.03
C LYS A 694 44.73 -11.14 -5.47
N GLU A 695 45.68 -11.35 -6.36
CA GLU A 695 46.49 -10.26 -6.89
C GLU A 695 45.62 -9.28 -7.68
N PHE A 696 44.67 -9.78 -8.48
CA PHE A 696 43.70 -8.96 -9.20
C PHE A 696 42.87 -8.07 -8.27
N ILE A 697 42.27 -8.63 -7.23
CA ILE A 697 41.51 -7.88 -6.22
C ILE A 697 42.41 -6.85 -5.52
N THR A 698 43.61 -7.27 -5.10
CA THR A 698 44.56 -6.38 -4.38
C THR A 698 44.96 -5.20 -5.25
N HIS A 699 45.26 -5.41 -6.53
CA HIS A 699 45.60 -4.31 -7.45
C HIS A 699 44.46 -3.31 -7.61
N ILE A 700 43.21 -3.76 -7.58
CA ILE A 700 42.05 -2.86 -7.65
C ILE A 700 41.91 -2.07 -6.34
N LEU A 701 41.99 -2.75 -5.19
CA LEU A 701 41.80 -2.14 -3.86
C LEU A 701 42.87 -1.10 -3.51
N ARG A 702 44.11 -1.22 -4.03
CA ARG A 702 45.19 -0.22 -3.87
C ARG A 702 44.79 1.20 -4.29
N LEU A 703 43.98 1.31 -5.36
CA LEU A 703 43.55 2.60 -5.89
C LEU A 703 42.22 3.06 -5.31
N PHE A 704 41.38 2.09 -4.89
CA PHE A 704 39.96 2.30 -4.71
C PHE A 704 39.64 3.24 -3.55
N THR A 705 40.20 2.98 -2.37
CA THR A 705 40.03 3.84 -1.20
C THR A 705 40.56 5.26 -1.44
N GLN A 706 41.70 5.40 -2.13
CA GLN A 706 42.27 6.71 -2.43
C GLN A 706 41.43 7.50 -3.46
N GLY A 707 40.76 6.79 -4.37
CA GLY A 707 39.80 7.38 -5.31
C GLY A 707 38.66 8.09 -4.59
N ASP A 708 38.02 7.43 -3.62
CA ASP A 708 36.91 8.00 -2.83
C ASP A 708 37.37 9.13 -1.90
N VAL A 709 38.61 9.07 -1.38
CA VAL A 709 39.21 10.21 -0.67
C VAL A 709 39.25 11.44 -1.58
N GLN A 710 39.65 11.26 -2.84
CA GLN A 710 39.74 12.37 -3.78
C GLN A 710 38.37 12.94 -4.18
N VAL A 711 37.36 12.08 -4.32
CA VAL A 711 35.97 12.50 -4.59
C VAL A 711 35.41 13.27 -3.39
N GLY A 712 35.56 12.74 -2.17
CA GLY A 712 35.11 13.38 -0.93
C GLY A 712 35.74 14.76 -0.71
N GLN A 713 37.06 14.90 -0.92
CA GLN A 713 37.77 16.18 -0.84
C GLN A 713 37.23 17.20 -1.86
N ASN A 714 36.92 16.77 -3.08
CA ASN A 714 36.35 17.65 -4.09
C ASN A 714 34.98 18.22 -3.65
N TYR A 715 34.18 17.48 -2.89
CA TYR A 715 32.97 18.05 -2.29
C TYR A 715 33.25 19.04 -1.18
N TYR A 716 34.01 18.62 -0.16
CA TYR A 716 34.26 19.42 1.04
C TYR A 716 35.01 20.71 0.74
N ASP A 717 36.09 20.63 -0.03
CA ASP A 717 37.03 21.74 -0.20
C ASP A 717 36.68 22.62 -1.40
N PHE A 718 35.98 22.07 -2.40
CA PHE A 718 35.78 22.75 -3.67
C PHE A 718 34.31 23.06 -3.97
N LEU A 719 33.40 22.09 -3.96
CA LEU A 719 32.01 22.32 -4.38
C LEU A 719 31.16 23.01 -3.29
N ILE A 720 31.07 22.43 -2.09
CA ILE A 720 30.22 22.93 -0.99
C ILE A 720 30.51 24.40 -0.65
N PRO A 721 31.77 24.88 -0.59
CA PRO A 721 32.07 26.28 -0.27
C PRO A 721 31.54 27.28 -1.31
N LYS A 722 31.37 26.86 -2.57
CA LYS A 722 31.00 27.72 -3.72
C LYS A 722 29.50 27.94 -3.82
N PHE A 723 28.69 26.91 -3.55
CA PHE A 723 27.24 27.07 -3.49
C PHE A 723 26.83 27.70 -2.16
N LYS A 724 25.90 28.65 -2.17
CA LYS A 724 25.41 29.36 -0.96
C LYS A 724 23.98 28.97 -0.59
N ASN A 725 23.26 28.35 -1.53
CA ASN A 725 21.91 27.85 -1.33
C ASN A 725 21.91 26.65 -0.36
N ASN A 726 20.99 26.65 0.61
CA ASN A 726 20.99 25.67 1.69
C ASN A 726 20.66 24.25 1.18
N GLU A 727 19.59 24.09 0.41
CA GLU A 727 19.18 22.79 -0.11
C GLU A 727 20.22 22.14 -1.02
N VAL A 728 20.94 22.92 -1.82
CA VAL A 728 22.08 22.42 -2.62
C VAL A 728 23.26 22.02 -1.74
N ARG A 729 23.56 22.80 -0.69
CA ARG A 729 24.64 22.45 0.26
C ARG A 729 24.35 21.19 1.04
N VAL A 730 23.12 20.99 1.50
CA VAL A 730 22.74 19.77 2.23
C VAL A 730 22.84 18.57 1.30
N MET A 731 22.41 18.69 0.04
CA MET A 731 22.59 17.64 -0.97
C MET A 731 24.06 17.28 -1.17
N LEU A 732 24.92 18.26 -1.46
CA LEU A 732 26.36 18.03 -1.65
C LEU A 732 27.04 17.51 -0.37
N GLY A 733 26.59 17.96 0.80
CA GLY A 733 27.06 17.46 2.10
C GLY A 733 26.69 16.00 2.33
N SER A 734 25.52 15.56 1.85
CA SER A 734 25.12 14.16 1.91
C SER A 734 26.01 13.29 1.02
N PHE A 735 26.43 13.79 -0.16
CA PHE A 735 27.36 13.10 -1.07
C PHE A 735 28.72 12.94 -0.42
N ALA A 736 29.29 14.05 0.06
CA ALA A 736 30.56 14.05 0.79
C ALA A 736 30.57 13.07 1.99
N GLY A 737 29.44 12.96 2.69
CA GLY A 737 29.28 12.02 3.79
C GLY A 737 29.24 10.55 3.39
N ARG A 738 28.76 10.21 2.18
CA ARG A 738 28.80 8.83 1.66
C ARG A 738 30.21 8.41 1.26
N GLU A 739 30.99 9.33 0.67
CA GLU A 739 32.40 9.03 0.36
C GLU A 739 33.18 8.61 1.61
N GLY A 740 32.89 9.23 2.76
CA GLY A 740 33.44 8.80 4.03
C GLY A 740 33.03 7.37 4.42
N THR A 741 31.80 6.95 4.14
CA THR A 741 31.35 5.56 4.35
C THR A 741 32.04 4.61 3.39
N HIS A 742 32.18 4.96 2.11
CA HIS A 742 32.90 4.16 1.12
C HIS A 742 34.34 3.89 1.61
N GLN A 743 35.05 4.94 2.03
CA GLN A 743 36.41 4.85 2.56
C GLN A 743 36.49 3.87 3.75
N ARG A 744 35.58 3.97 4.73
CA ARG A 744 35.57 3.08 5.91
C ARG A 744 35.23 1.64 5.53
N ALA A 745 34.30 1.43 4.61
CA ALA A 745 33.92 0.09 4.15
C ALA A 745 35.06 -0.62 3.42
N TYR A 746 35.76 0.08 2.53
CA TYR A 746 36.93 -0.49 1.85
C TYR A 746 38.11 -0.69 2.80
N ALA A 747 38.27 0.19 3.79
CA ALA A 747 39.28 -0.01 4.82
C ALA A 747 38.99 -1.27 5.65
N LEU A 748 37.76 -1.41 6.13
CA LEU A 748 37.30 -2.60 6.85
C LEU A 748 37.49 -3.87 6.02
N LEU A 749 37.21 -3.82 4.71
CA LEU A 749 37.47 -4.93 3.80
C LEU A 749 38.95 -5.31 3.75
N ASN A 750 39.84 -4.35 3.52
CA ASN A 750 41.29 -4.60 3.48
C ASN A 750 41.81 -5.20 4.79
N ASP A 751 41.39 -4.64 5.93
CA ASP A 751 41.74 -5.11 7.27
C ASP A 751 41.26 -6.55 7.49
N THR A 752 40.02 -6.84 7.09
CA THR A 752 39.39 -8.16 7.22
C THR A 752 40.10 -9.22 6.38
N LEU A 753 40.58 -8.85 5.20
CA LEU A 753 41.37 -9.73 4.33
C LEU A 753 42.83 -9.90 4.81
N GLY A 754 43.27 -9.10 5.78
CA GLY A 754 44.62 -9.11 6.33
C GLY A 754 45.66 -8.52 5.37
N LEU A 755 45.26 -7.55 4.55
CA LEU A 755 46.20 -6.81 3.69
C LEU A 755 47.05 -5.86 4.55
N PRO A 756 48.36 -5.71 4.29
CA PRO A 756 49.20 -4.82 5.08
C PRO A 756 48.92 -3.35 4.75
N ASP A 757 49.04 -2.47 5.75
CA ASP A 757 48.81 -1.01 5.61
C ASP A 757 49.65 -0.36 4.49
N GLU A 758 50.81 -0.93 4.15
CA GLU A 758 51.65 -0.48 3.04
C GLU A 758 50.90 -0.48 1.70
N GLU A 759 49.88 -1.34 1.52
CA GLU A 759 49.06 -1.41 0.31
C GLU A 759 48.31 -0.11 0.02
N TYR A 760 47.96 0.70 1.04
CA TYR A 760 47.30 2.00 0.85
C TYR A 760 48.20 3.04 0.17
N HIS A 761 49.52 2.84 0.16
CA HIS A 761 50.48 3.76 -0.45
C HIS A 761 51.06 3.23 -1.76
N LYS A 762 50.88 1.93 -2.06
CA LYS A 762 51.45 1.30 -3.26
C LYS A 762 50.92 1.86 -4.57
N PHE A 763 49.76 2.52 -4.58
CA PHE A 763 49.27 3.19 -5.79
C PHE A 763 50.25 4.25 -6.33
N LEU A 764 51.09 4.84 -5.47
CA LEU A 764 52.13 5.81 -5.87
C LEU A 764 53.27 5.17 -6.68
N GLU A 765 53.43 3.85 -6.61
CA GLU A 765 54.46 3.11 -7.34
C GLU A 765 54.03 2.80 -8.79
N TYR A 766 52.74 2.97 -9.11
CA TYR A 766 52.17 2.72 -10.43
C TYR A 766 51.72 4.02 -11.09
N SER A 767 52.40 4.40 -12.18
CA SER A 767 52.07 5.63 -12.92
C SER A 767 50.61 5.68 -13.38
N GLU A 768 50.03 4.53 -13.74
CA GLU A 768 48.65 4.37 -14.19
C GLU A 768 47.63 4.70 -13.09
N MET A 769 48.00 4.47 -11.83
CA MET A 769 47.18 4.74 -10.66
C MET A 769 47.40 6.18 -10.16
N SER A 770 48.65 6.63 -10.03
CA SER A 770 48.98 8.00 -9.59
C SER A 770 48.47 9.06 -10.55
N ASP A 771 48.66 8.88 -11.88
CA ASP A 771 48.17 9.82 -12.90
C ASP A 771 46.64 9.98 -12.83
N LYS A 772 45.93 8.88 -12.50
CA LYS A 772 44.48 8.87 -12.38
C LYS A 772 44.01 9.66 -11.15
N ILE A 773 44.66 9.48 -10.00
CA ILE A 773 44.36 10.27 -8.78
C ILE A 773 44.70 11.75 -8.99
N ASP A 774 45.87 12.07 -9.55
CA ASP A 774 46.27 13.45 -9.85
C ASP A 774 45.27 14.12 -10.80
N PHE A 775 44.80 13.37 -11.80
CA PHE A 775 43.74 13.86 -12.67
C PHE A 775 42.45 14.08 -11.88
N MET A 776 41.99 13.15 -11.06
CA MET A 776 40.76 13.32 -10.26
C MET A 776 40.83 14.56 -9.34
N ALA A 777 42.02 14.87 -8.79
CA ALA A 777 42.27 16.00 -7.91
C ALA A 777 42.23 17.38 -8.59
N ALA A 778 42.62 17.45 -9.86
CA ALA A 778 42.81 18.72 -10.55
C ALA A 778 41.48 19.43 -10.87
N SER A 779 41.09 20.44 -10.09
CA SER A 779 39.87 21.24 -10.31
C SER A 779 40.15 22.76 -10.16
N ASP A 780 39.53 23.59 -10.99
CA ASP A 780 39.62 25.06 -10.93
C ASP A 780 38.23 25.69 -10.73
N SER A 781 38.03 26.51 -9.70
CA SER A 781 36.79 27.25 -9.41
C SER A 781 37.03 28.76 -9.33
N SER A 782 38.16 29.25 -9.85
CA SER A 782 38.47 30.68 -9.88
C SER A 782 37.57 31.45 -10.84
N THR A 783 37.04 30.78 -11.87
CA THR A 783 36.12 31.34 -12.86
C THR A 783 34.80 30.56 -12.91
N GLN A 784 33.73 31.18 -13.42
CA GLN A 784 32.44 30.50 -13.65
C GLN A 784 32.59 29.32 -14.63
N SER A 785 33.45 29.47 -15.65
CA SER A 785 33.74 28.38 -16.59
C SER A 785 34.52 27.25 -15.92
N GLY A 786 35.50 27.57 -15.08
CA GLY A 786 36.22 26.59 -14.26
C GLY A 786 35.25 25.80 -13.36
N LEU A 787 34.40 26.48 -12.60
CA LEU A 787 33.45 25.83 -11.70
C LEU A 787 32.49 24.89 -12.45
N ALA A 788 32.00 25.31 -13.63
CA ALA A 788 31.16 24.44 -14.48
C ALA A 788 31.93 23.23 -15.02
N LEU A 789 33.21 23.38 -15.41
CA LEU A 789 34.06 22.25 -15.81
C LEU A 789 34.29 21.28 -14.64
N ALA A 790 34.48 21.78 -13.42
CA ALA A 790 34.66 20.96 -12.24
C ALA A 790 33.39 20.20 -11.84
N LEU A 791 32.20 20.80 -12.01
CA LEU A 791 30.92 20.09 -11.86
C LEU A 791 30.77 18.96 -12.89
N ALA A 792 31.08 19.24 -14.17
CA ALA A 792 31.07 18.22 -15.21
C ALA A 792 32.08 17.10 -14.92
N LYS A 793 33.27 17.45 -14.43
CA LYS A 793 34.30 16.50 -14.01
C LYS A 793 33.85 15.63 -12.84
N SER A 794 33.14 16.20 -11.87
CA SER A 794 32.60 15.45 -10.72
C SER A 794 31.63 14.36 -11.19
N VAL A 795 30.77 14.66 -12.18
CA VAL A 795 29.90 13.66 -12.84
C VAL A 795 30.68 12.51 -13.47
N PHE A 796 31.87 12.77 -14.04
CA PHE A 796 32.71 11.72 -14.61
C PHE A 796 33.56 10.97 -13.58
N ASN A 797 34.02 11.64 -12.53
CA ASN A 797 34.78 10.99 -11.46
C ASN A 797 33.92 9.90 -10.81
N GLU A 798 32.69 10.25 -10.42
CA GLU A 798 31.74 9.32 -9.80
C GLU A 798 31.12 8.36 -10.81
N GLY A 799 30.75 8.86 -12.00
CA GLY A 799 29.99 8.09 -12.98
C GLY A 799 30.82 7.26 -13.97
N VAL A 800 32.15 7.37 -13.93
CA VAL A 800 33.06 6.67 -14.86
C VAL A 800 34.33 6.20 -14.16
N SER A 801 35.00 7.07 -13.41
CA SER A 801 36.38 6.81 -12.97
C SER A 801 36.51 5.71 -11.91
N LEU A 802 35.40 5.33 -11.27
CA LEU A 802 35.35 4.20 -10.32
C LEU A 802 34.70 2.94 -10.91
N PHE A 803 34.03 3.08 -12.05
CA PHE A 803 33.15 2.03 -12.60
C PHE A 803 33.90 0.85 -13.21
N ALA A 804 35.16 1.02 -13.66
CA ALA A 804 35.96 -0.12 -14.09
C ALA A 804 36.22 -1.07 -12.91
N SER A 805 36.62 -0.51 -11.76
CA SER A 805 36.85 -1.24 -10.52
C SER A 805 35.59 -1.94 -10.04
N PHE A 806 34.45 -1.23 -9.98
CA PHE A 806 33.16 -1.81 -9.60
C PHE A 806 32.81 -3.06 -10.41
N VAL A 807 32.88 -2.95 -11.74
CA VAL A 807 32.52 -4.04 -12.64
C VAL A 807 33.47 -5.23 -12.52
N MET A 808 34.77 -4.97 -12.40
CA MET A 808 35.79 -6.01 -12.23
C MET A 808 35.58 -6.79 -10.92
N LEU A 809 35.24 -6.10 -9.81
CA LEU A 809 34.99 -6.75 -8.52
C LEU A 809 33.66 -7.51 -8.48
N LEU A 810 32.56 -6.94 -9.00
CA LEU A 810 31.25 -7.61 -9.06
C LEU A 810 31.25 -8.88 -9.91
N ASN A 811 32.18 -8.99 -10.87
CA ASN A 811 32.30 -10.20 -11.66
C ASN A 811 32.56 -11.44 -10.78
N LEU A 812 33.29 -11.30 -9.67
CA LEU A 812 33.59 -12.42 -8.76
C LEU A 812 32.33 -12.96 -8.07
N GLN A 813 31.39 -12.07 -7.72
CA GLN A 813 30.11 -12.44 -7.10
C GLN A 813 29.25 -13.32 -7.99
N ARG A 814 29.35 -13.17 -9.32
CA ARG A 814 28.65 -14.05 -10.30
C ARG A 814 29.05 -15.52 -10.16
N PHE A 815 30.24 -15.77 -9.63
CA PHE A 815 30.77 -17.10 -9.37
C PHE A 815 30.65 -17.51 -7.90
N GLY A 816 29.86 -16.78 -7.12
CA GLY A 816 29.61 -17.05 -5.70
C GLY A 816 30.84 -16.83 -4.81
N LYS A 817 31.76 -15.95 -5.24
CA LYS A 817 32.98 -15.57 -4.52
C LYS A 817 32.88 -14.13 -4.03
N MET A 818 33.45 -13.83 -2.87
CA MET A 818 33.61 -12.47 -2.34
C MET A 818 32.27 -11.69 -2.28
N LYS A 819 31.24 -12.31 -1.70
CA LYS A 819 29.87 -11.78 -1.72
C LYS A 819 29.71 -10.54 -0.83
N GLY A 820 30.42 -10.48 0.29
CA GLY A 820 30.46 -9.31 1.18
C GLY A 820 31.06 -8.10 0.47
N MET A 821 32.21 -8.27 -0.19
CA MET A 821 32.81 -7.26 -1.07
C MET A 821 31.85 -6.87 -2.20
N GLY A 822 31.19 -7.84 -2.83
CA GLY A 822 30.17 -7.59 -3.84
C GLY A 822 29.03 -6.71 -3.32
N THR A 823 28.57 -6.95 -2.10
CA THR A 823 27.54 -6.16 -1.41
C THR A 823 28.01 -4.71 -1.18
N VAL A 824 29.23 -4.52 -0.67
CA VAL A 824 29.84 -3.18 -0.51
C VAL A 824 29.87 -2.45 -1.84
N VAL A 825 30.32 -3.11 -2.92
CA VAL A 825 30.40 -2.52 -4.26
C VAL A 825 29.02 -2.18 -4.82
N GLU A 826 28.02 -3.06 -4.66
CA GLU A 826 26.65 -2.79 -5.09
C GLU A 826 26.06 -1.56 -4.39
N TRP A 827 26.29 -1.42 -3.09
CA TRP A 827 25.81 -0.27 -2.31
C TRP A 827 26.52 1.02 -2.73
N SER A 828 27.84 1.00 -2.92
CA SER A 828 28.58 2.16 -3.46
C SER A 828 28.06 2.59 -4.84
N ILE A 829 27.75 1.66 -5.75
CA ILE A 829 27.18 2.01 -7.08
C ILE A 829 25.80 2.69 -6.95
N ARG A 830 24.99 2.30 -5.96
CA ARG A 830 23.69 2.93 -5.70
C ARG A 830 23.89 4.39 -5.26
N ASP A 831 24.86 4.64 -4.39
CA ASP A 831 25.23 5.99 -3.95
C ASP A 831 25.77 6.82 -5.14
N GLU A 832 26.71 6.29 -5.92
CA GLU A 832 27.24 6.99 -7.12
C GLU A 832 26.17 7.34 -8.15
N THR A 833 25.14 6.50 -8.26
CA THR A 833 24.01 6.79 -9.16
C THR A 833 23.24 8.03 -8.72
N VAL A 834 23.07 8.23 -7.41
CA VAL A 834 22.43 9.42 -6.84
C VAL A 834 23.35 10.63 -6.96
N HIS A 835 24.65 10.46 -6.71
CA HIS A 835 25.63 11.54 -6.85
C HIS A 835 25.66 12.10 -8.28
N VAL A 836 25.74 11.21 -9.29
CA VAL A 836 25.71 11.62 -10.70
C VAL A 836 24.40 12.29 -11.08
N GLU A 837 23.25 11.80 -10.60
CA GLU A 837 21.95 12.44 -10.85
C GLU A 837 21.94 13.88 -10.30
N GLY A 838 22.39 14.06 -9.06
CA GLY A 838 22.49 15.36 -8.40
C GLY A 838 23.45 16.32 -9.10
N ASN A 839 24.69 15.88 -9.33
CA ASN A 839 25.71 16.70 -9.98
C ASN A 839 25.35 17.06 -11.43
N SER A 840 24.75 16.14 -12.19
CA SER A 840 24.30 16.41 -13.56
C SER A 840 23.16 17.41 -13.59
N ARG A 841 22.26 17.38 -12.61
CA ARG A 841 21.18 18.36 -12.48
C ARG A 841 21.73 19.72 -12.04
N LEU A 842 22.63 19.75 -11.07
CA LEU A 842 23.28 20.98 -10.62
C LEU A 842 24.08 21.64 -11.74
N PHE A 843 24.82 20.87 -12.53
CA PHE A 843 25.55 21.34 -13.70
C PHE A 843 24.63 22.01 -14.73
N ARG A 844 23.52 21.34 -15.09
CA ARG A 844 22.57 21.89 -16.06
C ARG A 844 21.92 23.16 -15.56
N GLU A 845 21.55 23.20 -14.28
CA GLU A 845 20.98 24.41 -13.66
C GLU A 845 21.99 25.56 -13.69
N PHE A 846 23.23 25.31 -13.29
CA PHE A 846 24.31 26.30 -13.33
C PHE A 846 24.57 26.83 -14.75
N CYS A 847 24.59 25.95 -15.75
CA CYS A 847 24.74 26.34 -17.15
C CYS A 847 23.54 27.16 -17.67
N ASN A 848 22.33 26.84 -17.23
CA ASN A 848 21.12 27.59 -17.57
C ASN A 848 21.13 29.00 -16.96
N GLU A 849 21.61 29.14 -15.73
CA GLU A 849 21.77 30.43 -15.04
C GLU A 849 22.92 31.28 -15.63
N HIS A 850 23.92 30.63 -16.22
CA HIS A 850 25.11 31.27 -16.80
C HIS A 850 25.32 30.90 -18.28
N PRO A 851 24.40 31.26 -19.19
CA PRO A 851 24.42 30.82 -20.58
C PRO A 851 25.68 31.28 -21.35
N ARG A 852 26.34 32.36 -20.90
CA ARG A 852 27.59 32.88 -21.50
C ARG A 852 28.78 31.93 -21.33
N VAL A 853 28.72 31.02 -20.36
CA VAL A 853 29.76 29.99 -20.13
C VAL A 853 29.68 28.90 -21.22
N VAL A 854 28.49 28.64 -21.75
CA VAL A 854 28.23 27.50 -22.65
C VAL A 854 28.55 27.88 -24.11
N ASN A 855 29.83 27.92 -24.44
CA ASN A 855 30.33 28.10 -25.81
C ASN A 855 31.00 26.82 -26.35
N ASP A 856 31.40 26.83 -27.62
CA ASP A 856 31.98 25.64 -28.26
C ASP A 856 33.35 25.25 -27.68
N GLU A 857 34.14 26.22 -27.22
CA GLU A 857 35.41 25.96 -26.53
C GLU A 857 35.18 25.22 -25.21
N PHE A 858 34.21 25.67 -24.42
CA PHE A 858 33.81 25.02 -23.16
C PHE A 858 33.32 23.59 -23.38
N LYS A 859 32.45 23.36 -24.36
CA LYS A 859 31.99 22.01 -24.71
C LYS A 859 33.16 21.12 -25.15
N SER A 860 34.08 21.66 -25.96
CA SER A 860 35.28 20.94 -26.40
C SER A 860 36.14 20.48 -25.22
N LYS A 861 36.29 21.31 -24.19
CA LYS A 861 36.99 20.95 -22.94
C LYS A 861 36.30 19.80 -22.20
N ILE A 862 34.97 19.78 -22.12
CA ILE A 862 34.24 18.65 -21.49
C ILE A 862 34.47 17.35 -22.27
N TYR A 863 34.41 17.38 -23.60
CA TYR A 863 34.74 16.19 -24.40
C TYR A 863 36.20 15.75 -24.24
N GLN A 864 37.12 16.68 -24.04
CA GLN A 864 38.51 16.35 -23.78
C GLN A 864 38.67 15.65 -22.42
N ILE A 865 38.03 16.17 -21.36
CA ILE A 865 37.99 15.52 -20.03
C ILE A 865 37.46 14.09 -20.15
N ALA A 866 36.36 13.88 -20.88
CA ALA A 866 35.80 12.55 -21.10
C ALA A 866 36.79 11.61 -21.81
N ARG A 867 37.54 12.10 -22.80
CA ARG A 867 38.57 11.31 -23.50
C ARG A 867 39.77 10.98 -22.60
N ASP A 868 40.20 11.94 -21.79
CA ASP A 868 41.33 11.78 -20.88
C ASP A 868 41.00 10.74 -19.79
N ILE A 869 39.79 10.79 -19.21
CA ILE A 869 39.32 9.79 -18.24
C ILE A 869 39.25 8.40 -18.86
N VAL A 870 38.68 8.24 -20.06
CA VAL A 870 38.64 6.95 -20.74
C VAL A 870 40.06 6.41 -21.01
N SER A 871 41.00 7.29 -21.35
CA SER A 871 42.40 6.89 -21.53
C SER A 871 43.06 6.45 -20.22
N LEU A 872 42.73 7.07 -19.09
CA LEU A 872 43.24 6.69 -17.78
C LEU A 872 42.63 5.36 -17.31
N GLU A 873 41.32 5.17 -17.50
CA GLU A 873 40.65 3.89 -17.26
C GLU A 873 41.27 2.77 -18.10
N ASP A 874 41.53 3.01 -19.40
CA ASP A 874 42.12 2.00 -20.27
C ASP A 874 43.49 1.53 -19.75
N LYS A 875 44.35 2.46 -19.27
CA LYS A 875 45.65 2.14 -18.68
C LYS A 875 45.49 1.35 -17.38
N PHE A 876 44.58 1.76 -16.51
CA PHE A 876 44.30 1.08 -15.25
C PHE A 876 43.76 -0.34 -15.48
N ILE A 877 42.86 -0.51 -16.44
CA ILE A 877 42.33 -1.83 -16.85
C ILE A 877 43.46 -2.70 -17.40
N ASP A 878 44.35 -2.17 -18.25
CA ASP A 878 45.50 -2.95 -18.74
C ASP A 878 46.42 -3.39 -17.61
N LEU A 879 46.66 -2.52 -16.62
CA LEU A 879 47.46 -2.86 -15.43
C LEU A 879 46.78 -3.95 -14.60
N ALA A 880 45.47 -3.82 -14.33
CA ALA A 880 44.70 -4.80 -13.55
C ALA A 880 44.70 -6.19 -14.21
N PHE A 881 44.65 -6.28 -15.54
CA PHE A 881 44.67 -7.55 -16.29
C PHE A 881 46.07 -8.01 -16.75
N SER A 882 47.15 -7.31 -16.38
CA SER A 882 48.47 -7.46 -17.00
C SER A 882 49.07 -8.87 -16.92
N ASN A 883 48.83 -9.61 -15.83
CA ASN A 883 49.36 -10.97 -15.62
C ASN A 883 48.30 -11.99 -15.17
N TYR A 884 47.02 -11.63 -15.12
CA TYR A 884 45.97 -12.42 -14.46
C TYR A 884 44.84 -12.74 -15.43
N LYS A 885 44.39 -14.00 -15.42
CA LYS A 885 43.24 -14.43 -16.20
C LYS A 885 42.03 -14.60 -15.28
N ILE A 886 41.06 -13.70 -15.42
CA ILE A 886 39.82 -13.73 -14.64
C ILE A 886 38.69 -14.33 -15.48
N ASP A 887 37.97 -15.29 -14.90
CA ASP A 887 36.86 -15.95 -15.58
C ASP A 887 35.64 -15.03 -15.69
N GLY A 888 34.93 -15.09 -16.81
CA GLY A 888 33.66 -14.39 -17.02
C GLY A 888 33.73 -12.92 -17.40
N ILE A 889 34.93 -12.33 -17.50
CA ILE A 889 35.12 -10.94 -17.97
C ILE A 889 36.48 -10.75 -18.64
N THR A 890 36.52 -9.97 -19.72
CA THR A 890 37.76 -9.60 -20.43
C THR A 890 38.04 -8.11 -20.31
N LYS A 891 39.32 -7.72 -20.43
CA LYS A 891 39.70 -6.31 -20.40
C LYS A 891 39.05 -5.51 -21.53
N GLU A 892 38.88 -6.10 -22.71
CA GLU A 892 38.21 -5.47 -23.85
C GLU A 892 36.73 -5.17 -23.58
N GLU A 893 36.02 -6.06 -22.87
CA GLU A 893 34.63 -5.84 -22.47
C GLU A 893 34.51 -4.71 -21.43
N VAL A 894 35.42 -4.65 -20.44
CA VAL A 894 35.45 -3.55 -19.45
C VAL A 894 35.75 -2.22 -20.14
N LYS A 895 36.73 -2.17 -21.04
CA LYS A 895 37.06 -0.96 -21.83
C LYS A 895 35.89 -0.49 -22.69
N LEU A 896 35.14 -1.42 -23.29
CA LEU A 896 33.93 -1.08 -24.05
C LEU A 896 32.82 -0.56 -23.13
N TYR A 897 32.68 -1.13 -21.93
CA TYR A 897 31.73 -0.68 -20.92
C TYR A 897 32.02 0.76 -20.46
N ILE A 898 33.29 1.10 -20.24
CA ILE A 898 33.70 2.46 -19.88
C ILE A 898 33.31 3.49 -20.95
N ARG A 899 33.44 3.15 -22.23
CA ARG A 899 32.98 4.01 -23.34
C ARG A 899 31.45 4.16 -23.34
N TYR A 900 30.73 3.06 -23.09
CA TYR A 900 29.27 3.05 -22.97
C TYR A 900 28.77 3.95 -21.82
N ILE A 901 29.35 3.82 -20.61
CA ILE A 901 28.92 4.59 -19.44
C ILE A 901 29.30 6.07 -19.59
N THR A 902 30.45 6.38 -20.20
CA THR A 902 30.90 7.75 -20.50
C THR A 902 29.92 8.48 -21.44
N ASP A 903 29.45 7.82 -22.50
CA ASP A 903 28.44 8.39 -23.39
C ASP A 903 27.13 8.70 -22.67
N ARG A 904 26.72 7.85 -21.71
CA ARG A 904 25.54 8.12 -20.88
C ARG A 904 25.73 9.34 -19.97
N ARG A 905 26.92 9.51 -19.39
CA ARG A 905 27.24 10.71 -18.59
C ARG A 905 27.24 11.97 -19.43
N LEU A 906 27.78 11.92 -20.66
CA LEU A 906 27.69 13.03 -21.62
C LEU A 906 26.24 13.43 -21.92
N ILE A 907 25.35 12.45 -22.13
CA ILE A 907 23.91 12.70 -22.33
C ILE A 907 23.28 13.34 -21.09
N GLN A 908 23.62 12.88 -19.87
CA GLN A 908 23.12 13.45 -18.62
C GLN A 908 23.55 14.92 -18.42
N LEU A 909 24.74 15.28 -18.89
CA LEU A 909 25.22 16.67 -18.95
C LEU A 909 24.57 17.48 -20.08
N GLY A 910 23.72 16.89 -20.93
CA GLY A 910 23.06 17.55 -22.06
C GLY A 910 23.93 17.67 -23.32
N LEU A 911 24.98 16.85 -23.44
CA LEU A 911 25.88 16.79 -24.60
C LEU A 911 25.58 15.57 -25.48
N LYS A 912 26.18 15.55 -26.68
CA LYS A 912 26.06 14.41 -27.61
C LYS A 912 27.06 13.32 -27.22
N THR A 913 26.76 12.08 -27.60
CA THR A 913 27.67 10.95 -27.41
C THR A 913 28.99 11.15 -28.18
N ASN A 914 30.12 10.74 -27.59
CA ASN A 914 31.44 10.80 -28.19
C ASN A 914 31.86 9.45 -28.81
N PHE A 915 31.65 8.34 -28.11
CA PHE A 915 32.16 7.01 -28.50
C PHE A 915 31.15 6.17 -29.29
N LYS A 916 29.86 6.53 -29.25
CA LYS A 916 28.73 5.94 -29.98
C LYS A 916 28.50 4.45 -29.69
N VAL A 917 28.79 4.02 -28.46
CA VAL A 917 28.50 2.64 -28.01
C VAL A 917 27.04 2.58 -27.58
N LYS A 918 26.19 1.92 -28.38
CA LYS A 918 24.72 1.94 -28.18
C LYS A 918 24.21 0.93 -27.16
N GLU A 919 24.85 -0.23 -27.08
CA GLU A 919 24.41 -1.35 -26.26
C GLU A 919 25.34 -1.55 -25.07
N ASN A 920 24.77 -1.96 -23.93
CA ASN A 920 25.56 -2.30 -22.75
C ASN A 920 26.34 -3.60 -23.02
N PRO A 921 27.68 -3.57 -23.07
CA PRO A 921 28.48 -4.77 -23.35
C PRO A 921 28.48 -5.77 -22.20
N LEU A 922 28.00 -5.39 -21.02
CA LEU A 922 27.92 -6.23 -19.83
C LEU A 922 26.47 -6.27 -19.32
N PRO A 923 25.54 -6.93 -20.03
CA PRO A 923 24.11 -6.95 -19.68
C PRO A 923 23.84 -7.64 -18.34
N TRP A 924 24.73 -8.54 -17.90
CA TRP A 924 24.64 -9.16 -16.58
C TRP A 924 24.77 -8.16 -15.45
N LEU A 925 25.43 -7.02 -15.67
CA LEU A 925 25.57 -5.97 -14.65
C LEU A 925 24.22 -5.35 -14.32
N ASP A 926 23.35 -5.19 -15.33
CA ASP A 926 21.97 -4.73 -15.10
C ASP A 926 21.18 -5.78 -14.28
N TRP A 927 21.46 -7.07 -14.44
CA TRP A 927 20.85 -8.12 -13.62
C TRP A 927 21.41 -8.17 -12.20
N VAL A 928 22.70 -7.88 -11.98
CA VAL A 928 23.28 -7.82 -10.63
C VAL A 928 22.76 -6.58 -9.88
N LEU A 929 22.74 -5.42 -10.54
CA LEU A 929 22.30 -4.15 -9.93
C LEU A 929 20.77 -4.05 -9.76
N ASN A 930 19.98 -4.73 -10.61
CA ASN A 930 18.51 -4.80 -10.48
C ASN A 930 18.01 -6.15 -9.97
N GLY A 931 18.94 -7.09 -9.72
CA GLY A 931 18.68 -8.37 -9.12
C GLY A 931 18.25 -8.12 -7.69
N VAL A 932 17.17 -8.79 -7.28
CA VAL A 932 16.70 -8.70 -5.91
C VAL A 932 17.79 -9.29 -5.03
N SER A 933 18.58 -8.45 -4.34
CA SER A 933 19.38 -8.93 -3.22
C SER A 933 18.37 -9.52 -2.23
N HIS A 934 18.48 -10.83 -2.01
CA HIS A 934 17.71 -11.50 -0.97
C HIS A 934 18.28 -11.06 0.37
N ASP A 935 17.90 -9.86 0.81
CA ASP A 935 18.15 -9.42 2.17
C ASP A 935 17.39 -10.36 3.10
N ASN A 936 18.14 -11.13 3.86
CA ASN A 936 17.65 -12.17 4.74
C ASN A 936 16.83 -11.51 5.86
N PHE A 937 15.51 -11.64 5.80
CA PHE A 937 14.52 -10.99 6.69
C PHE A 937 14.70 -11.29 8.19
N PHE A 938 15.55 -12.27 8.54
CA PHE A 938 15.76 -12.74 9.90
C PHE A 938 16.99 -12.18 10.61
N GLU A 939 17.91 -11.52 9.92
CA GLU A 939 19.15 -11.01 10.52
C GLU A 939 19.45 -9.58 10.09
N LYS A 940 18.91 -8.63 10.84
CA LYS A 940 19.67 -7.56 11.53
C LYS A 940 18.66 -6.67 12.25
N ARG A 941 18.75 -6.64 13.58
CA ARG A 941 18.36 -5.48 14.37
C ARG A 941 19.54 -5.09 15.24
N VAL A 942 19.68 -3.78 15.40
CA VAL A 942 20.20 -3.08 16.58
C VAL A 942 20.99 -3.98 17.53
N THR A 943 22.30 -4.01 17.34
CA THR A 943 23.21 -4.27 18.45
C THR A 943 23.69 -2.92 18.97
N GLU A 944 23.08 -2.57 20.10
CA GLU A 944 23.45 -1.65 21.19
C GLU A 944 24.66 -0.71 21.02
N TYR A 945 24.49 0.51 21.55
CA TYR A 945 25.60 1.32 22.06
C TYR A 945 26.42 0.50 23.05
N SER A 946 27.57 -0.01 22.62
CA SER A 946 28.79 -0.19 23.42
C SER A 946 29.92 -0.74 22.57
#